data_AF-A0A7C8EM15-F1
#
_entry.id   AF-A0A7C8EM15-F1
#
_cell.length_a   1.000
_cell.length_b   1.000
_cell.length_c   1.000
_cell.angle_alpha   90.00
_cell.angle_beta   90.00
_cell.angle_gamma   90.00
#
_symmetry.space_group_name_H-M   'P 1'
#
loop_
_entity.id
_entity.type
_entity.pdbx_description
1 polymer ?
#
loop_
_entity_poly.entity_id
_entity_poly.type
_entity_poly.pdbx_seq_one_letter_code
_entity_poly.pdbx_strand_id
1 'polypeptide(L)'
;MKKFVLCLCVFVVFGFCSVVLGETEPNDLTGITYTTFGIAEAQGTCPSWFEAFSRDGYDGGQLTIELDGCQIVDYEIFTRAQNAGPGYIANLEPDDLIIVWDEDTDHGSDEQYKNFTFNGTYVAEPDCDYVQLSTTDSSTNWAIYRVTSSGRLDKGSAGMNEHEAIHIEGNLLDFEKTDDIGNGGCAGPGDEFTYTVCWNNTSGDTFENAYIVDYLPQWVDYDWLISIVPYETDPNYSQDEHTYTWQLGDIAPDDSGCVSLTVTVNENAEPGMDMRNMAKLWADPNILVAWHFLDTPVCCWVDDPNIIYVDMSAEGSNSGIDWTNAYSGREGLQRAITRATDSTCEGPFSIYVAAGTYSPGNFSSDSFRLPEGSRVYGGFMPGGSDVSSRNPDLYKTVLTGYELNDTVVTMADDIASDANFPVDENTLLDGFTITDAVEYGIYGTGVDFTIVNCTVTDSGQQGIYAADCNVSLHWCVIDGSGEEGVYHEGEGDTITVKNCQISNNNRYGIFCEDSTPAVKNCVVLNNGFLGDGFQGINIYLPTEVPILYNNTVIYNATEGIAWTDDTNSEGDPNHPDYPDIQNCILYYNNDGGAQVTGFDQDTCASYCDIEGCNEVNNNINDTPGFMLVFDPEDPCSTTNPYHYHLAFDSPCMDMGNPNHDANDVGLYDIDGEDRLANARVDIGADENNLCDSGNQDDIFNDLDWNLDGTVDSYELCVFAGAWLTRDPNDPDIITDPNFADDPDYADTETLEMWRQTWDPLYNLDEDYDVDYGDFAVFAQNWLWRTCWKQNPLDLMEMMAMGGGEGMFAMSGVSGVEEMMMPVEMDSVSVSLAEPEPEEAELSTAELASLAEGIYGIIKYIDTAIEEGYENAENLYELKDFLEGVLQDLQAGL
;
A
#
# COMPACT_ATOMS: atom_id res chain seq x y z
N MET A 1 34.71 -36.51 -6.75
CA MET A 1 35.96 -36.55 -7.55
C MET A 1 35.66 -35.90 -8.89
N LYS A 2 36.55 -35.02 -9.40
CA LYS A 2 36.26 -33.81 -10.23
C LYS A 2 35.84 -32.67 -9.29
N LYS A 3 36.68 -31.70 -8.90
CA LYS A 3 37.57 -30.79 -9.65
C LYS A 3 36.83 -29.96 -10.69
N PHE A 4 36.28 -28.82 -10.25
CA PHE A 4 36.28 -27.61 -11.07
C PHE A 4 37.65 -26.92 -10.95
N VAL A 5 38.05 -26.26 -12.01
CA VAL A 5 39.29 -25.50 -12.12
C VAL A 5 38.88 -24.04 -12.23
N LEU A 6 39.34 -23.20 -11.31
CA LEU A 6 39.22 -21.76 -11.41
C LEU A 6 39.98 -21.33 -12.68
N CYS A 7 39.24 -20.93 -13.72
CA CYS A 7 39.83 -20.35 -14.91
C CYS A 7 39.85 -18.85 -14.71
N LEU A 8 41.01 -18.34 -14.28
CA LEU A 8 41.28 -16.92 -14.16
C LEU A 8 41.32 -16.30 -15.56
N CYS A 9 40.16 -15.92 -16.10
CA CYS A 9 40.06 -15.07 -17.27
C CYS A 9 40.11 -13.62 -16.78
N VAL A 10 41.33 -13.08 -16.73
CA VAL A 10 41.53 -11.62 -16.78
C VAL A 10 41.04 -11.18 -18.17
N PHE A 11 39.77 -10.79 -18.24
CA PHE A 11 39.26 -9.98 -19.33
C PHE A 11 39.64 -8.54 -19.04
N VAL A 12 40.78 -8.10 -19.60
CA VAL A 12 40.94 -6.68 -19.91
C VAL A 12 40.02 -6.43 -21.10
N VAL A 13 38.78 -6.05 -20.80
CA VAL A 13 37.86 -5.43 -21.74
C VAL A 13 37.79 -3.97 -21.33
N PHE A 14 38.61 -3.14 -21.99
CA PHE A 14 38.18 -1.76 -22.20
C PHE A 14 37.07 -1.86 -23.24
N GLY A 15 35.85 -1.48 -22.84
CA GLY A 15 34.66 -1.59 -23.68
C GLY A 15 33.57 -0.72 -23.10
N PHE A 16 33.27 0.36 -23.82
CA PHE A 16 32.21 1.31 -23.45
C PHE A 16 30.82 0.69 -23.60
N CYS A 17 29.96 1.09 -22.67
CA CYS A 17 28.51 1.07 -22.63
C CYS A 17 28.12 2.39 -21.92
N SER A 18 27.03 3.09 -22.20
CA SER A 18 25.85 2.78 -23.05
C SER A 18 25.34 4.06 -23.76
N VAL A 19 24.55 3.99 -24.84
CA VAL A 19 24.02 5.17 -25.59
C VAL A 19 22.56 5.00 -26.01
N VAL A 20 21.62 5.87 -25.65
CA VAL A 20 20.18 5.85 -25.98
C VAL A 20 19.85 6.78 -27.14
N LEU A 21 18.79 6.44 -27.90
CA LEU A 21 18.07 7.40 -28.75
C LEU A 21 16.56 7.33 -28.46
N GLY A 22 15.95 8.46 -28.14
CA GLY A 22 14.48 8.61 -28.10
C GLY A 22 14.02 9.49 -29.25
N GLU A 23 12.94 9.11 -29.94
CA GLU A 23 12.32 9.98 -30.96
C GLU A 23 10.79 10.06 -30.88
N THR A 24 10.31 11.27 -31.16
CA THR A 24 9.01 11.52 -31.78
C THR A 24 9.27 12.24 -33.11
N GLU A 25 8.76 11.70 -34.22
CA GLU A 25 9.10 11.97 -35.65
C GLU A 25 9.67 13.36 -36.08
N PRO A 26 10.99 13.50 -36.37
CA PRO A 26 11.61 14.75 -36.85
C PRO A 26 11.77 14.86 -38.39
N ASN A 27 10.66 14.91 -39.15
CA ASN A 27 10.67 14.93 -40.62
C ASN A 27 11.01 16.31 -41.27
N ASP A 28 12.21 16.87 -41.04
CA ASP A 28 12.97 17.69 -42.04
C ASP A 28 14.18 18.43 -41.40
N LEU A 29 15.33 17.76 -41.16
CA LEU A 29 16.60 18.46 -40.86
C LEU A 29 17.22 19.10 -42.13
N THR A 30 16.49 20.02 -42.76
CA THR A 30 16.84 20.51 -44.11
C THR A 30 18.10 21.40 -44.18
N GLY A 31 19.20 20.80 -44.65
CA GLY A 31 20.14 21.48 -45.56
C GLY A 31 21.47 22.00 -44.98
N ILE A 32 21.83 21.69 -43.74
CA ILE A 32 23.11 22.11 -43.13
C ILE A 32 23.83 20.91 -42.51
N THR A 33 25.12 20.74 -42.79
CA THR A 33 26.00 19.82 -42.04
C THR A 33 26.29 20.44 -40.68
N TYR A 34 26.16 19.68 -39.60
CA TYR A 34 26.56 20.12 -38.28
C TYR A 34 27.61 19.19 -37.70
N THR A 35 28.53 19.77 -36.95
CA THR A 35 29.44 19.10 -36.03
C THR A 35 29.20 19.81 -34.71
N THR A 36 28.75 19.07 -33.70
CA THR A 36 28.72 19.59 -32.33
C THR A 36 29.92 19.04 -31.57
N PHE A 37 30.40 19.84 -30.62
CA PHE A 37 31.36 19.44 -29.61
C PHE A 37 30.71 19.77 -28.28
N GLY A 38 30.79 18.85 -27.32
CA GLY A 38 30.26 19.10 -25.99
C GLY A 38 30.99 18.31 -24.92
N ILE A 39 30.88 18.86 -23.72
CA ILE A 39 31.12 18.19 -22.45
C ILE A 39 29.73 17.96 -21.88
N ALA A 40 29.41 16.74 -21.48
CA ALA A 40 28.14 16.44 -20.84
C ALA A 40 28.35 15.98 -19.39
N GLU A 41 27.45 16.44 -18.52
CA GLU A 41 27.52 16.28 -17.08
C GLU A 41 26.21 15.66 -16.56
N ALA A 42 26.29 14.47 -15.96
CA ALA A 42 25.13 13.85 -15.33
C ALA A 42 24.64 14.64 -14.10
N GLN A 43 23.35 14.99 -14.06
CA GLN A 43 22.70 15.73 -12.97
C GLN A 43 21.78 14.79 -12.16
N GLY A 44 22.34 14.07 -11.17
CA GLY A 44 21.53 13.22 -10.29
C GLY A 44 22.31 12.09 -9.61
N THR A 45 21.56 11.13 -9.06
CA THR A 45 22.05 9.81 -8.63
C THR A 45 21.97 8.82 -9.81
N CYS A 46 23.07 8.11 -10.12
CA CYS A 46 23.04 7.05 -11.15
C CYS A 46 22.11 5.89 -10.70
N PRO A 47 21.31 5.27 -11.60
CA PRO A 47 21.32 5.44 -13.05
C PRO A 47 20.09 6.15 -13.61
N SER A 48 20.31 7.25 -14.34
CA SER A 48 19.43 7.67 -15.42
C SER A 48 20.28 8.37 -16.48
N TRP A 49 19.98 8.04 -17.74
CA TRP A 49 20.70 8.54 -18.91
C TRP A 49 20.74 10.06 -18.92
N PHE A 50 21.88 10.65 -19.32
CA PHE A 50 21.97 12.11 -19.47
C PHE A 50 21.90 12.50 -20.94
N GLU A 51 21.11 13.54 -21.24
CA GLU A 51 21.00 14.09 -22.59
C GLU A 51 22.32 14.73 -23.03
N ALA A 52 23.01 14.10 -23.99
CA ALA A 52 24.14 14.71 -24.68
C ALA A 52 23.66 15.66 -25.79
N PHE A 53 22.48 15.42 -26.38
CA PHE A 53 21.94 16.25 -27.46
C PHE A 53 20.41 16.09 -27.59
N SER A 54 19.62 17.11 -27.26
CA SER A 54 18.24 17.29 -27.78
C SER A 54 18.21 18.24 -28.96
N ARG A 55 17.33 17.96 -29.93
CA ARG A 55 16.97 18.96 -30.93
C ARG A 55 15.63 18.73 -31.64
N ASP A 56 14.84 19.81 -31.71
CA ASP A 56 13.63 19.90 -32.54
C ASP A 56 13.92 19.90 -34.06
N GLY A 57 13.10 19.15 -34.79
CA GLY A 57 12.91 19.22 -36.24
C GLY A 57 12.13 20.47 -36.69
N TYR A 58 12.00 20.66 -38.02
CA TYR A 58 11.29 21.83 -38.58
C TYR A 58 9.78 21.64 -38.75
N ASP A 59 9.30 20.43 -38.54
CA ASP A 59 7.96 19.92 -38.85
C ASP A 59 7.16 19.54 -37.59
N GLY A 60 7.84 19.05 -36.53
CA GLY A 60 7.22 18.81 -35.22
C GLY A 60 7.97 17.88 -34.26
N GLY A 61 8.92 17.06 -34.75
CA GLY A 61 9.61 16.09 -33.91
C GLY A 61 10.84 16.57 -33.16
N GLN A 62 11.46 15.62 -32.45
CA GLN A 62 12.63 15.81 -31.60
C GLN A 62 13.53 14.56 -31.69
N LEU A 63 14.83 14.78 -31.91
CA LEU A 63 15.88 13.77 -31.75
C LEU A 63 16.60 14.00 -30.42
N THR A 64 16.63 12.99 -29.57
CA THR A 64 17.34 13.01 -28.29
C THR A 64 18.38 11.89 -28.24
N ILE A 65 19.64 12.23 -27.95
CA ILE A 65 20.75 11.31 -27.72
C ILE A 65 21.12 11.37 -26.24
N GLU A 66 21.06 10.25 -25.54
CA GLU A 66 21.42 10.16 -24.12
C GLU A 66 22.54 9.14 -23.89
N LEU A 67 23.34 9.31 -22.84
CA LEU A 67 24.47 8.45 -22.52
C LEU A 67 24.34 7.89 -21.10
N ASP A 68 24.78 6.65 -20.91
CA ASP A 68 24.92 6.01 -19.60
C ASP A 68 26.34 6.22 -19.08
N GLY A 69 26.46 6.28 -17.76
CA GLY A 69 27.73 6.37 -17.08
C GLY A 69 27.90 7.65 -16.27
N CYS A 70 28.57 7.48 -15.14
CA CYS A 70 28.78 8.50 -14.12
C CYS A 70 30.08 9.30 -14.40
N GLN A 71 30.37 9.62 -15.66
CA GLN A 71 31.67 10.18 -16.11
C GLN A 71 31.50 11.33 -17.09
N ILE A 72 32.50 12.21 -17.13
CA ILE A 72 32.53 13.34 -18.05
C ILE A 72 33.38 12.98 -19.25
N VAL A 73 32.73 13.04 -20.41
CA VAL A 73 33.27 12.67 -21.71
C VAL A 73 33.23 13.88 -22.64
N ASP A 74 34.31 14.08 -23.39
CA ASP A 74 34.29 14.95 -24.56
C ASP A 74 33.69 14.16 -25.72
N TYR A 75 32.68 14.71 -26.39
CA TYR A 75 32.04 14.07 -27.53
C TYR A 75 31.98 14.99 -28.75
N GLU A 76 32.21 14.41 -29.94
CA GLU A 76 32.01 15.03 -31.25
C GLU A 76 30.94 14.24 -32.02
N ILE A 77 29.76 14.85 -32.23
CA ILE A 77 28.68 14.25 -33.04
C ILE A 77 28.62 14.94 -34.41
N PHE A 78 28.57 14.11 -35.45
CA PHE A 78 28.51 14.54 -36.85
C PHE A 78 27.19 14.14 -37.51
N THR A 79 26.28 15.11 -37.74
CA THR A 79 24.96 14.87 -38.33
C THR A 79 24.89 15.18 -39.83
N ARG A 80 24.25 14.30 -40.61
CA ARG A 80 24.16 14.41 -42.08
C ARG A 80 22.75 14.13 -42.65
N ALA A 81 22.04 15.24 -42.90
CA ALA A 81 20.71 15.27 -43.53
C ALA A 81 20.58 14.42 -44.81
N GLN A 82 19.36 13.91 -45.02
CA GLN A 82 18.87 13.04 -46.08
C GLN A 82 19.47 13.36 -47.46
N ASN A 83 19.28 14.61 -47.90
CA ASN A 83 19.52 15.09 -49.26
C ASN A 83 20.91 15.72 -49.50
N ALA A 84 21.88 15.49 -48.60
CA ALA A 84 23.23 16.02 -48.74
C ALA A 84 24.04 15.34 -49.87
N GLY A 85 24.64 16.14 -50.77
CA GLY A 85 25.47 15.64 -51.86
C GLY A 85 26.82 15.04 -51.41
N PRO A 86 27.46 14.19 -52.24
CA PRO A 86 28.67 13.45 -51.86
C PRO A 86 29.88 14.36 -51.61
N GLY A 87 30.66 14.05 -50.58
CA GLY A 87 31.87 14.80 -50.21
C GLY A 87 32.19 14.88 -48.71
N TYR A 88 31.61 14.01 -47.87
CA TYR A 88 31.94 13.94 -46.44
C TYR A 88 33.11 12.98 -46.21
N ILE A 89 34.01 13.34 -45.30
CA ILE A 89 35.17 12.55 -44.91
C ILE A 89 35.36 12.75 -43.41
N ALA A 90 34.97 11.76 -42.61
CA ALA A 90 35.47 11.62 -41.24
C ALA A 90 36.53 10.52 -41.20
N ASN A 91 37.53 10.72 -40.36
CA ASN A 91 38.33 9.60 -39.86
C ASN A 91 37.64 9.16 -38.57
N LEU A 92 37.39 7.86 -38.44
CA LEU A 92 36.84 7.27 -37.22
C LEU A 92 37.92 6.39 -36.59
N GLU A 93 37.96 6.34 -35.28
CA GLU A 93 38.85 5.52 -34.46
C GLU A 93 38.09 4.28 -33.92
N PRO A 94 38.75 3.30 -33.27
CA PRO A 94 38.05 2.19 -32.65
C PRO A 94 37.12 2.67 -31.52
N ASP A 95 36.02 1.95 -31.33
CA ASP A 95 34.92 2.21 -30.40
C ASP A 95 33.98 3.38 -30.77
N ASP A 96 34.26 4.14 -31.84
CA ASP A 96 33.29 5.09 -32.43
C ASP A 96 31.99 4.41 -32.84
N LEU A 97 30.87 5.11 -32.66
CA LEU A 97 29.53 4.65 -33.06
C LEU A 97 29.08 5.31 -34.37
N ILE A 98 28.51 4.51 -35.26
CA ILE A 98 27.85 4.98 -36.49
C ILE A 98 26.40 4.53 -36.46
N ILE A 99 25.49 5.49 -36.56
CA ILE A 99 24.04 5.27 -36.52
C ILE A 99 23.49 5.57 -37.92
N VAL A 100 22.63 4.69 -38.43
CA VAL A 100 21.96 4.86 -39.74
C VAL A 100 20.50 4.51 -39.61
N TRP A 101 19.61 5.40 -40.04
CA TRP A 101 18.16 5.18 -40.00
C TRP A 101 17.47 5.52 -41.33
N ASP A 102 16.27 4.98 -41.51
CA ASP A 102 15.39 5.19 -42.66
C ASP A 102 13.91 5.14 -42.23
N GLU A 103 13.07 5.93 -42.91
CA GLU A 103 11.61 6.04 -42.69
C GLU A 103 10.83 4.86 -43.34
N ASP A 104 11.52 4.03 -44.13
CA ASP A 104 10.93 2.89 -44.84
C ASP A 104 10.99 1.58 -44.01
N THR A 105 9.89 0.83 -44.00
CA THR A 105 9.62 -0.31 -43.10
C THR A 105 10.49 -1.56 -43.34
N ASP A 106 11.42 -1.54 -44.30
CA ASP A 106 12.20 -2.70 -44.77
C ASP A 106 13.73 -2.62 -44.53
N HIS A 107 14.28 -1.55 -43.92
CA HIS A 107 15.71 -1.17 -44.10
C HIS A 107 16.69 -1.31 -42.92
N GLY A 108 16.30 -1.82 -41.74
CA GLY A 108 17.20 -1.91 -40.57
C GLY A 108 18.30 -2.99 -40.62
N SER A 109 17.95 -4.23 -41.00
CA SER A 109 18.78 -5.41 -40.70
C SER A 109 19.79 -5.84 -41.77
N ASP A 110 19.66 -5.39 -43.03
CA ASP A 110 20.43 -5.93 -44.15
C ASP A 110 21.49 -4.94 -44.68
N GLU A 111 22.76 -5.34 -44.59
CA GLU A 111 23.95 -4.51 -44.82
C GLU A 111 24.01 -3.88 -46.22
N GLN A 112 23.31 -4.47 -47.19
CA GLN A 112 23.30 -4.02 -48.59
C GLN A 112 22.46 -2.76 -48.87
N TYR A 113 21.59 -2.33 -47.95
CA TYR A 113 20.74 -1.14 -48.13
C TYR A 113 21.31 0.12 -47.49
N LYS A 114 22.43 -0.01 -46.76
CA LYS A 114 23.02 1.07 -45.98
C LYS A 114 23.99 1.89 -46.83
N ASN A 115 23.53 3.05 -47.26
CA ASN A 115 24.11 3.81 -48.36
C ASN A 115 25.35 4.66 -48.00
N PHE A 116 26.29 4.09 -47.25
CA PHE A 116 27.59 4.68 -46.93
C PHE A 116 28.76 3.80 -47.39
N THR A 117 29.98 4.31 -47.27
CA THR A 117 31.21 3.57 -47.54
C THR A 117 32.21 3.87 -46.44
N PHE A 118 32.45 2.90 -45.57
CA PHE A 118 33.52 2.95 -44.59
C PHE A 118 34.75 2.20 -45.11
N ASN A 119 35.91 2.86 -45.09
CA ASN A 119 37.19 2.25 -45.43
C ASN A 119 37.92 1.83 -44.14
N GLY A 120 37.34 0.85 -43.45
CA GLY A 120 37.78 0.26 -42.18
C GLY A 120 36.89 -0.96 -41.85
N THR A 121 36.92 -1.42 -40.60
CA THR A 121 36.08 -2.53 -40.11
C THR A 121 35.08 -2.01 -39.07
N TYR A 122 33.82 -2.40 -39.21
CA TYR A 122 32.80 -2.26 -38.18
C TYR A 122 32.17 -3.62 -37.88
N VAL A 123 31.42 -3.71 -36.78
CA VAL A 123 30.52 -4.84 -36.47
C VAL A 123 29.13 -4.27 -36.23
N ALA A 124 28.11 -4.95 -36.73
CA ALA A 124 26.71 -4.64 -36.42
C ALA A 124 26.37 -5.29 -35.07
N GLU A 125 25.84 -4.52 -34.13
CA GLU A 125 25.42 -5.02 -32.83
C GLU A 125 23.95 -5.49 -32.93
N PRO A 126 23.62 -6.79 -32.78
CA PRO A 126 22.27 -7.27 -33.08
C PRO A 126 21.27 -7.12 -31.92
N ASP A 127 21.74 -7.19 -30.68
CA ASP A 127 20.92 -7.23 -29.46
C ASP A 127 21.73 -6.57 -28.31
N CYS A 128 21.52 -5.26 -28.05
CA CYS A 128 22.24 -4.54 -26.99
C CYS A 128 21.26 -3.80 -26.07
N ASP A 129 21.16 -4.26 -24.81
CA ASP A 129 20.47 -3.55 -23.71
C ASP A 129 21.15 -2.21 -23.35
N TYR A 130 22.31 -1.94 -23.95
CA TYR A 130 23.13 -0.75 -23.77
C TYR A 130 22.73 0.42 -24.71
N VAL A 131 21.51 0.37 -25.25
CA VAL A 131 20.90 1.40 -26.08
C VAL A 131 19.38 1.32 -25.92
N GLN A 132 18.77 2.09 -25.01
CA GLN A 132 17.31 2.28 -25.02
C GLN A 132 16.93 2.95 -26.34
N LEU A 133 15.92 2.41 -27.01
CA LEU A 133 15.42 2.93 -28.28
C LEU A 133 13.91 2.90 -28.25
N SER A 134 13.31 4.04 -27.93
CA SER A 134 11.86 4.24 -27.92
C SER A 134 11.44 5.03 -29.17
N THR A 135 10.63 4.37 -30.01
CA THR A 135 9.83 5.03 -31.04
C THR A 135 8.37 4.72 -30.77
N THR A 136 7.51 5.73 -30.88
CA THR A 136 6.04 5.52 -30.89
C THR A 136 5.52 5.18 -32.29
N ASP A 137 6.37 5.25 -33.32
CA ASP A 137 6.02 4.93 -34.70
C ASP A 137 6.63 3.58 -35.15
N SER A 138 5.78 2.76 -35.74
CA SER A 138 6.11 1.44 -36.29
C SER A 138 6.73 1.45 -37.69
N SER A 139 6.91 2.62 -38.32
CA SER A 139 7.41 2.72 -39.70
C SER A 139 8.92 2.92 -39.82
N THR A 140 9.57 3.49 -38.80
CA THR A 140 11.00 3.80 -38.75
C THR A 140 11.89 2.58 -38.43
N ASN A 141 13.04 2.49 -39.10
CA ASN A 141 14.05 1.45 -38.88
C ASN A 141 15.46 2.05 -38.72
N TRP A 142 16.23 1.56 -37.76
CA TRP A 142 17.59 2.00 -37.46
C TRP A 142 18.60 0.85 -37.44
N ALA A 143 19.89 1.17 -37.45
CA ALA A 143 20.98 0.25 -37.20
C ALA A 143 22.20 0.96 -36.63
N ILE A 144 22.80 0.35 -35.61
CA ILE A 144 24.00 0.86 -34.92
C ILE A 144 25.21 -0.02 -35.28
N TYR A 145 26.35 0.63 -35.46
CA TYR A 145 27.63 0.00 -35.74
C TYR A 145 28.70 0.51 -34.80
N ARG A 146 29.50 -0.41 -34.24
CA ARG A 146 30.73 -0.08 -33.55
C ARG A 146 31.92 -0.20 -34.51
N VAL A 147 32.75 0.83 -34.59
CA VAL A 147 34.00 0.80 -35.35
C VAL A 147 35.02 -0.05 -34.59
N THR A 148 35.56 -1.10 -35.22
CA THR A 148 36.52 -2.03 -34.59
C THR A 148 37.96 -1.82 -35.06
N SER A 149 38.17 -0.90 -36.00
CA SER A 149 39.49 -0.50 -36.48
C SER A 149 39.40 0.86 -37.15
N SER A 150 40.34 1.76 -36.85
CA SER A 150 40.38 3.11 -37.43
C SER A 150 40.21 3.09 -38.95
N GLY A 151 39.37 3.99 -39.46
CA GLY A 151 38.97 3.99 -40.86
C GLY A 151 38.44 5.34 -41.32
N ARG A 152 37.83 5.36 -42.51
CA ARG A 152 37.31 6.59 -43.10
C ARG A 152 35.88 6.44 -43.59
N LEU A 153 34.96 7.25 -43.07
CA LEU A 153 33.55 7.26 -43.47
C LEU A 153 33.29 8.25 -44.60
N ASP A 154 32.50 7.84 -45.60
CA ASP A 154 32.08 8.63 -46.76
C ASP A 154 30.62 8.28 -47.11
N LYS A 155 29.71 9.25 -47.19
CA LYS A 155 28.28 8.98 -47.54
C LYS A 155 28.17 8.68 -49.04
N GLY A 156 27.57 7.53 -49.36
CA GLY A 156 27.39 7.04 -50.72
C GLY A 156 26.42 7.91 -51.52
N SER A 157 26.63 7.99 -52.83
CA SER A 157 25.93 8.95 -53.70
C SER A 157 24.53 8.51 -54.16
N ALA A 158 23.83 7.66 -53.41
CA ALA A 158 22.64 6.95 -53.91
C ALA A 158 21.51 6.66 -52.89
N GLY A 159 21.68 6.97 -51.60
CA GLY A 159 20.68 6.65 -50.56
C GLY A 159 19.81 7.81 -50.11
N MET A 160 18.62 7.48 -49.63
CA MET A 160 17.70 8.37 -48.91
C MET A 160 17.88 8.32 -47.38
N ASN A 161 18.75 7.45 -46.86
CA ASN A 161 18.95 7.25 -45.42
C ASN A 161 19.72 8.42 -44.77
N GLU A 162 19.38 8.72 -43.52
CA GLU A 162 20.13 9.67 -42.68
C GLU A 162 21.22 8.91 -41.90
N HIS A 163 22.28 9.64 -41.50
CA HIS A 163 23.47 9.03 -40.92
C HIS A 163 24.08 9.98 -39.88
N GLU A 164 24.49 9.41 -38.76
CA GLU A 164 25.27 10.07 -37.72
C GLU A 164 26.51 9.24 -37.36
N ALA A 165 27.54 9.93 -36.91
CA ALA A 165 28.70 9.32 -36.29
C ALA A 165 29.02 10.06 -34.99
N ILE A 166 29.29 9.30 -33.94
CA ILE A 166 29.64 9.80 -32.60
C ILE A 166 31.06 9.34 -32.32
N HIS A 167 31.97 10.31 -32.14
CA HIS A 167 33.30 10.09 -31.60
C HIS A 167 33.27 10.48 -30.12
N ILE A 168 33.70 9.57 -29.25
CA ILE A 168 33.83 9.84 -27.81
C ILE A 168 35.34 9.92 -27.53
N GLU A 169 35.83 11.13 -27.26
CA GLU A 169 37.17 11.33 -26.72
C GLU A 169 37.13 10.88 -25.24
N GLY A 170 37.60 9.65 -25.01
CA GLY A 170 37.39 8.94 -23.74
C GLY A 170 38.00 9.61 -22.50
N ASN A 171 37.57 9.12 -21.33
CA ASN A 171 37.82 9.65 -19.98
C ASN A 171 39.03 10.58 -19.85
N LEU A 172 38.72 11.86 -19.68
CA LEU A 172 39.69 12.93 -19.46
C LEU A 172 40.56 12.68 -18.22
N LEU A 173 40.01 11.99 -17.22
CA LEU A 173 40.69 11.69 -15.96
C LEU A 173 40.14 10.40 -15.36
N ASP A 174 41.03 9.55 -14.87
CA ASP A 174 40.73 8.36 -14.08
C ASP A 174 40.54 8.77 -12.61
N PHE A 175 39.41 8.40 -11.99
CA PHE A 175 38.97 8.87 -10.68
C PHE A 175 38.32 7.73 -9.90
N GLU A 176 38.89 7.35 -8.77
CA GLU A 176 38.48 6.17 -7.99
C GLU A 176 38.31 6.57 -6.51
N LYS A 177 37.24 6.08 -5.88
CA LYS A 177 37.00 6.23 -4.44
C LYS A 177 36.89 4.85 -3.80
N THR A 178 37.65 4.67 -2.72
CA THR A 178 37.80 3.41 -1.97
C THR A 178 37.75 3.68 -0.47
N ASP A 179 37.58 2.63 0.33
CA ASP A 179 37.78 2.64 1.78
C ASP A 179 38.84 1.59 2.19
N ASP A 180 39.15 1.50 3.48
CA ASP A 180 40.04 0.48 4.04
C ASP A 180 39.29 -0.67 4.76
N ILE A 181 37.98 -0.82 4.53
CA ILE A 181 37.19 -1.93 5.02
C ILE A 181 37.51 -3.17 4.19
N GLY A 182 37.80 -4.28 4.90
CA GLY A 182 38.20 -5.52 4.24
C GLY A 182 37.06 -6.10 3.40
N ASN A 183 37.38 -6.63 2.21
CA ASN A 183 36.39 -7.32 1.37
C ASN A 183 35.64 -8.42 2.16
N GLY A 184 34.31 -8.30 2.23
CA GLY A 184 33.44 -9.16 3.05
C GLY A 184 33.36 -8.76 4.53
N GLY A 185 33.80 -7.55 4.87
CA GLY A 185 33.58 -6.89 6.16
C GLY A 185 32.56 -5.76 6.03
N CYS A 186 32.15 -5.24 7.18
CA CYS A 186 31.21 -4.13 7.35
C CYS A 186 31.76 -3.19 8.44
N ALA A 187 31.16 -2.01 8.59
CA ALA A 187 31.43 -1.09 9.69
C ALA A 187 30.17 -0.91 10.57
N GLY A 188 30.36 -0.85 11.90
CA GLY A 188 29.29 -0.57 12.86
C GLY A 188 29.55 0.72 13.65
N PRO A 189 28.56 1.24 14.40
CA PRO A 189 28.69 2.48 15.16
C PRO A 189 29.91 2.48 16.10
N GLY A 190 30.69 3.56 16.02
CA GLY A 190 31.96 3.73 16.73
C GLY A 190 33.19 3.17 16.02
N ASP A 191 33.05 2.45 14.90
CA ASP A 191 34.20 2.05 14.08
C ASP A 191 34.77 3.25 13.30
N GLU A 192 36.09 3.42 13.34
CA GLU A 192 36.84 4.39 12.54
C GLU A 192 37.38 3.71 11.27
N PHE A 193 37.11 4.29 10.11
CA PHE A 193 37.62 3.83 8.81
C PHE A 193 37.96 5.01 7.88
N THR A 194 38.68 4.76 6.80
CA THR A 194 39.31 5.80 5.97
C THR A 194 38.92 5.72 4.50
N TYR A 195 38.11 6.67 4.04
CA TYR A 195 37.92 6.93 2.62
C TYR A 195 39.20 7.41 1.97
N THR A 196 39.49 6.93 0.77
CA THR A 196 40.61 7.39 -0.08
C THR A 196 40.10 7.64 -1.51
N VAL A 197 40.34 8.85 -1.99
CA VAL A 197 39.98 9.30 -3.34
C VAL A 197 41.26 9.52 -4.13
N CYS A 198 41.43 8.82 -5.24
CA CYS A 198 42.58 8.90 -6.13
C CYS A 198 42.20 9.46 -7.50
N TRP A 199 43.12 10.19 -8.14
CA TRP A 199 42.97 10.70 -9.49
C TRP A 199 44.24 10.47 -10.33
N ASN A 200 44.06 10.37 -11.64
CA ASN A 200 45.13 10.28 -12.62
C ASN A 200 44.68 10.96 -13.93
N ASN A 201 45.25 12.13 -14.24
CA ASN A 201 44.93 12.91 -15.43
C ASN A 201 45.54 12.27 -16.68
N THR A 202 44.73 11.53 -17.43
CA THR A 202 45.09 10.89 -18.69
C THR A 202 44.86 11.78 -19.92
N SER A 203 44.25 12.96 -19.76
CA SER A 203 44.03 13.92 -20.85
C SER A 203 45.32 14.65 -21.28
N GLY A 204 45.20 15.40 -22.39
CA GLY A 204 46.24 16.34 -22.83
C GLY A 204 46.19 17.71 -22.14
N ASP A 205 45.23 17.94 -21.24
CA ASP A 205 44.88 19.27 -20.71
C ASP A 205 45.21 19.43 -19.22
N THR A 206 45.26 20.69 -18.78
CA THR A 206 45.50 21.07 -17.39
C THR A 206 44.20 21.51 -16.73
N PHE A 207 43.81 20.84 -15.65
CA PHE A 207 42.68 21.26 -14.82
C PHE A 207 43.18 22.30 -13.81
N GLU A 208 43.08 23.58 -14.19
CA GLU A 208 43.51 24.73 -13.36
C GLU A 208 42.63 24.86 -12.10
N ASN A 209 43.24 25.20 -10.96
CA ASN A 209 42.57 25.38 -9.66
C ASN A 209 41.63 24.23 -9.24
N ALA A 210 42.00 22.97 -9.50
CA ALA A 210 41.15 21.83 -9.20
C ALA A 210 40.94 21.58 -7.69
N TYR A 211 39.77 21.05 -7.34
CA TYR A 211 39.40 20.68 -5.98
C TYR A 211 38.43 19.50 -5.95
N ILE A 212 38.52 18.66 -4.91
CA ILE A 212 37.59 17.54 -4.67
C ILE A 212 36.63 17.95 -3.54
N VAL A 213 35.34 17.67 -3.72
CA VAL A 213 34.31 17.73 -2.67
C VAL A 213 33.84 16.30 -2.39
N ASP A 214 34.04 15.82 -1.18
CA ASP A 214 33.42 14.60 -0.64
C ASP A 214 32.08 14.96 0.01
N TYR A 215 31.03 14.21 -0.29
CA TYR A 215 29.68 14.34 0.27
C TYR A 215 29.45 13.13 1.18
N LEU A 216 29.65 13.34 2.49
CA LEU A 216 29.57 12.26 3.47
C LEU A 216 28.14 11.76 3.62
N PRO A 217 27.92 10.45 3.85
CA PRO A 217 26.62 9.93 4.24
C PRO A 217 26.33 10.36 5.67
N GLN A 218 25.07 10.69 5.98
CA GLN A 218 24.62 11.10 7.33
C GLN A 218 24.92 10.08 8.45
N TRP A 219 25.32 8.86 8.06
CA TRP A 219 25.71 7.74 8.91
C TRP A 219 27.16 7.81 9.45
N VAL A 220 27.95 8.82 9.06
CA VAL A 220 29.31 9.02 9.58
C VAL A 220 29.54 10.41 10.15
N ASP A 221 30.29 10.46 11.25
CA ASP A 221 30.78 11.69 11.85
C ASP A 221 32.25 11.93 11.47
N TYR A 222 32.61 13.21 11.30
CA TYR A 222 33.99 13.67 11.11
C TYR A 222 34.42 14.56 12.28
N ASP A 223 35.57 14.29 12.90
CA ASP A 223 36.12 15.12 13.99
C ASP A 223 36.76 16.41 13.44
N TRP A 224 35.89 17.37 13.09
CA TRP A 224 36.28 18.69 12.59
C TRP A 224 36.85 19.62 13.67
N LEU A 225 36.84 19.23 14.95
CA LEU A 225 37.17 20.12 16.08
C LEU A 225 38.66 20.00 16.48
N ILE A 226 39.53 20.62 15.69
CA ILE A 226 40.99 20.62 15.90
C ILE A 226 41.40 21.06 17.32
N SER A 227 40.76 22.08 17.89
CA SER A 227 41.03 22.51 19.27
C SER A 227 39.89 23.35 19.85
N ILE A 228 39.68 23.26 21.18
CA ILE A 228 38.75 24.12 21.93
C ILE A 228 39.45 25.37 22.51
N VAL A 229 40.77 25.31 22.76
CA VAL A 229 41.54 26.41 23.38
C VAL A 229 42.93 26.58 22.71
N PRO A 230 43.06 27.44 21.67
CA PRO A 230 42.01 28.27 21.06
C PRO A 230 40.95 27.44 20.33
N TYR A 231 39.75 28.00 20.14
CA TYR A 231 38.73 27.38 19.29
C TYR A 231 39.21 27.42 17.84
N GLU A 232 39.39 26.24 17.24
CA GLU A 232 39.94 26.01 15.91
C GLU A 232 39.27 24.77 15.33
N THR A 233 38.80 24.90 14.09
CA THR A 233 38.01 23.90 13.36
C THR A 233 38.67 23.63 12.02
N ASP A 234 38.47 22.45 11.42
CA ASP A 234 38.90 22.22 10.05
C ASP A 234 38.11 23.16 9.10
N PRO A 235 38.77 24.08 8.38
CA PRO A 235 38.09 24.99 7.44
C PRO A 235 37.65 24.30 6.14
N ASN A 236 38.06 23.05 5.90
CA ASN A 236 37.70 22.28 4.72
C ASN A 236 36.36 21.52 4.87
N TYR A 237 35.86 21.39 6.10
CA TYR A 237 34.62 20.66 6.39
C TYR A 237 33.42 21.61 6.56
N SER A 238 32.35 21.35 5.82
CA SER A 238 31.06 22.02 5.93
C SER A 238 30.11 21.16 6.77
N GLN A 239 29.68 21.67 7.93
CA GLN A 239 28.66 21.00 8.75
C GLN A 239 27.28 21.06 8.09
N ASP A 240 26.91 22.20 7.51
CA ASP A 240 25.58 22.43 6.95
C ASP A 240 25.33 21.62 5.66
N GLU A 241 26.38 21.35 4.88
CA GLU A 241 26.32 20.53 3.66
C GLU A 241 26.80 19.09 3.86
N HIS A 242 27.36 18.79 5.04
CA HIS A 242 28.02 17.52 5.37
C HIS A 242 29.12 17.12 4.35
N THR A 243 29.92 18.10 3.91
CA THR A 243 30.96 17.91 2.88
C THR A 243 32.39 18.16 3.38
N TYR A 244 33.37 17.49 2.78
CA TYR A 244 34.80 17.78 2.97
C TYR A 244 35.47 18.19 1.65
N THR A 245 36.17 19.33 1.63
CA THR A 245 36.78 19.88 0.41
C THR A 245 38.31 19.86 0.42
N TRP A 246 38.94 19.14 -0.51
CA TRP A 246 40.38 19.23 -0.75
C TRP A 246 40.70 20.17 -1.91
N GLN A 247 41.51 21.20 -1.64
CA GLN A 247 42.07 22.08 -2.66
C GLN A 247 43.34 21.45 -3.24
N LEU A 248 43.33 21.06 -4.52
CA LEU A 248 44.44 20.39 -5.20
C LEU A 248 45.35 21.37 -5.95
N GLY A 249 44.75 22.41 -6.55
CA GLY A 249 45.44 23.32 -7.46
C GLY A 249 45.51 22.73 -8.88
N ASP A 250 46.47 23.19 -9.69
CA ASP A 250 46.50 22.82 -11.12
C ASP A 250 46.94 21.37 -11.32
N ILE A 251 46.06 20.51 -11.86
CA ILE A 251 46.38 19.12 -12.21
C ILE A 251 46.82 19.09 -13.68
N ALA A 252 48.12 18.92 -13.90
CA ALA A 252 48.71 18.88 -15.25
C ALA A 252 48.47 17.52 -15.96
N PRO A 253 48.68 17.42 -17.28
CA PRO A 253 48.71 16.15 -18.01
C PRO A 253 49.70 15.15 -17.40
N ASP A 254 49.33 13.87 -17.37
CA ASP A 254 50.05 12.76 -16.71
C ASP A 254 50.22 12.92 -15.18
N ASP A 255 49.56 13.89 -14.52
CA ASP A 255 49.65 14.08 -13.06
C ASP A 255 48.62 13.25 -12.28
N SER A 256 49.01 12.77 -11.11
CA SER A 256 48.20 11.83 -10.31
C SER A 256 48.45 11.99 -8.81
N GLY A 257 47.44 11.68 -8.01
CA GLY A 257 47.49 11.80 -6.56
C GLY A 257 46.35 11.09 -5.87
N CYS A 258 46.38 11.10 -4.54
CA CYS A 258 45.28 10.64 -3.70
C CYS A 258 45.16 11.53 -2.47
N VAL A 259 43.94 11.67 -1.97
CA VAL A 259 43.58 12.27 -0.67
C VAL A 259 42.78 11.26 0.15
N SER A 260 42.78 11.41 1.47
CA SER A 260 42.09 10.48 2.37
C SER A 260 41.40 11.24 3.52
N LEU A 261 40.29 10.70 4.00
CA LEU A 261 39.51 11.19 5.14
C LEU A 261 39.17 10.02 6.07
N THR A 262 39.51 10.14 7.35
CA THR A 262 39.06 9.18 8.36
C THR A 262 37.77 9.69 9.00
N VAL A 263 36.76 8.84 9.09
CA VAL A 263 35.43 9.11 9.65
C VAL A 263 35.06 8.02 10.66
N THR A 264 34.07 8.29 11.51
CA THR A 264 33.52 7.32 12.48
C THR A 264 32.07 7.03 12.14
N VAL A 265 31.65 5.77 12.07
CA VAL A 265 30.22 5.44 11.90
C VAL A 265 29.44 5.88 13.15
N ASN A 266 28.29 6.53 12.98
CA ASN A 266 27.46 7.00 14.09
C ASN A 266 26.28 6.04 14.40
N GLU A 267 25.62 6.23 15.55
CA GLU A 267 24.55 5.34 16.05
C GLU A 267 23.25 5.39 15.22
N ASN A 268 23.21 6.18 14.14
CA ASN A 268 22.07 6.26 13.25
C ASN A 268 22.16 5.30 12.06
N ALA A 269 23.35 4.73 11.78
CA ALA A 269 23.64 3.96 10.57
C ALA A 269 22.68 2.79 10.31
N GLU A 270 22.17 2.70 9.10
CA GLU A 270 21.12 1.77 8.67
C GLU A 270 21.58 0.29 8.67
N PRO A 271 21.09 -0.59 9.57
CA PRO A 271 21.67 -1.91 9.77
C PRO A 271 21.54 -2.85 8.57
N GLY A 272 22.68 -3.42 8.16
CA GLY A 272 22.76 -4.40 7.07
C GLY A 272 22.69 -3.84 5.65
N MET A 273 22.50 -2.53 5.50
CA MET A 273 22.44 -1.83 4.22
C MET A 273 23.82 -1.25 3.82
N ASP A 274 23.95 -0.76 2.59
CA ASP A 274 25.15 -0.04 2.14
C ASP A 274 25.03 1.48 2.38
N MET A 275 26.05 2.07 3.01
CA MET A 275 26.16 3.52 3.20
C MET A 275 26.96 4.16 2.06
N ARG A 276 26.23 4.75 1.11
CA ARG A 276 26.77 5.40 -0.10
C ARG A 276 27.45 6.74 0.17
N ASN A 277 28.71 6.87 -0.22
CA ASN A 277 29.50 8.10 -0.11
C ASN A 277 30.02 8.56 -1.48
N MET A 278 29.98 9.87 -1.79
CA MET A 278 30.26 10.42 -3.12
C MET A 278 31.41 11.43 -3.10
N ALA A 279 32.40 11.30 -3.98
CA ALA A 279 33.37 12.37 -4.26
C ALA A 279 33.17 12.97 -5.65
N LYS A 280 33.33 14.30 -5.78
CA LYS A 280 33.30 15.05 -7.05
C LYS A 280 34.56 15.90 -7.20
N LEU A 281 35.29 15.75 -8.29
CA LEU A 281 36.41 16.59 -8.71
C LEU A 281 35.90 17.72 -9.61
N TRP A 282 36.31 18.95 -9.32
CA TRP A 282 35.97 20.18 -10.05
C TRP A 282 37.25 20.93 -10.46
N ALA A 283 37.13 21.82 -11.46
CA ALA A 283 38.19 22.72 -11.91
C ALA A 283 37.63 24.10 -12.32
N ASP A 284 38.50 25.08 -12.58
CA ASP A 284 38.07 26.45 -12.93
C ASP A 284 37.37 26.52 -14.30
N PRO A 285 36.27 27.30 -14.47
CA PRO A 285 35.59 28.13 -13.48
C PRO A 285 34.32 27.45 -12.92
N ASN A 286 34.48 26.35 -12.19
CA ASN A 286 33.46 25.39 -11.74
C ASN A 286 32.94 24.46 -12.87
N ILE A 287 33.87 23.86 -13.61
CA ILE A 287 33.60 22.70 -14.48
C ILE A 287 33.69 21.45 -13.60
N LEU A 288 32.69 20.56 -13.65
CA LEU A 288 32.84 19.22 -13.06
C LEU A 288 33.83 18.45 -13.93
N VAL A 289 34.73 17.66 -13.34
CA VAL A 289 35.79 16.94 -14.09
C VAL A 289 35.62 15.43 -13.99
N ALA A 290 35.32 14.93 -12.79
CA ALA A 290 35.07 13.52 -12.55
C ALA A 290 34.31 13.34 -11.23
N TRP A 291 33.72 12.16 -11.00
CA TRP A 291 33.11 11.82 -9.73
C TRP A 291 33.02 10.30 -9.56
N HIS A 292 32.84 9.83 -8.31
CA HIS A 292 32.78 8.40 -7.97
C HIS A 292 31.95 8.19 -6.69
N PHE A 293 31.07 7.18 -6.70
CA PHE A 293 30.39 6.66 -5.49
C PHE A 293 31.20 5.52 -4.87
N LEU A 294 31.05 5.31 -3.57
CA LEU A 294 31.48 4.10 -2.89
C LEU A 294 30.36 3.66 -1.96
N ASP A 295 29.97 2.40 -2.09
CA ASP A 295 29.00 1.75 -1.21
C ASP A 295 29.78 0.93 -0.18
N THR A 296 29.63 1.31 1.09
CA THR A 296 30.34 0.72 2.22
C THR A 296 29.33 -0.06 3.07
N PRO A 297 29.49 -1.39 3.32
CA PRO A 297 28.49 -2.16 4.06
C PRO A 297 28.39 -1.79 5.56
N VAL A 298 27.17 -1.57 6.05
CA VAL A 298 26.86 -1.39 7.48
C VAL A 298 26.63 -2.74 8.15
N CYS A 299 27.19 -2.96 9.33
CA CYS A 299 26.98 -4.19 10.07
C CYS A 299 25.54 -4.32 10.62
N CYS A 300 25.08 -5.54 10.85
CA CYS A 300 23.88 -5.81 11.67
C CYS A 300 24.20 -5.58 13.16
N TRP A 301 24.15 -4.31 13.59
CA TRP A 301 24.74 -3.87 14.86
C TRP A 301 23.75 -3.66 16.01
N VAL A 302 22.45 -3.51 15.71
CA VAL A 302 21.38 -3.35 16.71
C VAL A 302 21.06 -4.69 17.40
N ASP A 303 20.41 -4.63 18.59
CA ASP A 303 20.07 -5.82 19.38
C ASP A 303 19.14 -6.80 18.64
N ASP A 304 18.23 -6.28 17.81
CA ASP A 304 17.38 -7.05 16.88
C ASP A 304 17.32 -6.32 15.53
N PRO A 305 18.12 -6.73 14.51
CA PRO A 305 18.15 -6.08 13.21
C PRO A 305 16.97 -6.45 12.31
N ASN A 306 16.14 -7.40 12.74
CA ASN A 306 15.04 -7.94 11.96
C ASN A 306 13.75 -7.16 12.20
N ILE A 307 13.68 -6.32 13.25
CA ILE A 307 12.59 -5.37 13.44
C ILE A 307 12.92 -4.07 12.69
N ILE A 308 11.94 -3.60 11.91
CA ILE A 308 12.03 -2.37 11.13
C ILE A 308 10.85 -1.46 11.48
N TYR A 309 11.12 -0.19 11.77
CA TYR A 309 10.11 0.78 12.19
C TYR A 309 9.79 1.78 11.07
N VAL A 310 8.49 2.04 10.85
CA VAL A 310 7.95 3.00 9.88
C VAL A 310 6.96 3.93 10.58
N ASP A 311 7.19 5.23 10.46
CA ASP A 311 6.29 6.26 10.99
C ASP A 311 6.40 7.50 10.11
N MET A 312 5.32 7.79 9.38
CA MET A 312 5.21 8.96 8.51
C MET A 312 5.68 10.27 9.16
N SER A 313 5.46 10.43 10.46
CA SER A 313 5.74 11.64 11.24
C SER A 313 7.15 11.71 11.84
N ALA A 314 7.97 10.67 11.69
CA ALA A 314 9.31 10.62 12.30
C ALA A 314 10.27 11.66 11.69
N GLU A 315 10.88 12.47 12.56
CA GLU A 315 11.88 13.51 12.22
C GLU A 315 13.34 13.05 12.42
N GLY A 316 13.57 11.81 12.88
CA GLY A 316 14.90 11.28 13.15
C GLY A 316 15.67 10.87 11.90
N SER A 317 16.63 9.98 12.07
CA SER A 317 17.63 9.70 11.04
C SER A 317 17.13 8.87 9.84
N ASN A 318 15.91 8.33 9.89
CA ASN A 318 15.31 7.55 8.80
C ASN A 318 16.14 6.28 8.47
N SER A 319 16.43 5.47 9.47
CA SER A 319 17.13 4.17 9.35
C SER A 319 16.29 2.96 9.80
N GLY A 320 15.09 3.20 10.33
CA GLY A 320 14.17 2.15 10.75
C GLY A 320 14.65 1.33 11.95
N ILE A 321 15.51 1.89 12.82
CA ILE A 321 16.09 1.19 13.98
C ILE A 321 15.28 1.30 15.28
N ASP A 322 14.45 2.34 15.39
CA ASP A 322 13.51 2.60 16.48
C ASP A 322 12.42 3.56 15.98
N TRP A 323 11.40 3.85 16.80
CA TRP A 323 10.32 4.77 16.44
C TRP A 323 10.74 6.23 16.21
N THR A 324 11.80 6.72 16.86
CA THR A 324 12.33 8.07 16.63
C THR A 324 13.04 8.16 15.27
N ASN A 325 13.75 7.09 14.91
CA ASN A 325 14.56 6.96 13.70
C ASN A 325 13.85 6.16 12.59
N ALA A 326 12.53 5.99 12.69
CA ALA A 326 11.71 5.23 11.76
C ALA A 326 11.78 5.79 10.34
N TYR A 327 11.47 4.95 9.33
CA TYR A 327 11.33 5.44 7.96
C TYR A 327 10.09 6.35 7.86
N SER A 328 10.29 7.57 7.39
CA SER A 328 9.30 8.65 7.45
C SER A 328 8.60 8.96 6.13
N GLY A 329 7.62 9.86 6.16
CA GLY A 329 6.82 10.25 5.00
C GLY A 329 6.02 9.11 4.35
N ARG A 330 5.33 9.44 3.24
CA ARG A 330 4.46 8.51 2.48
C ARG A 330 5.21 7.30 1.89
N GLU A 331 6.49 7.47 1.56
CA GLU A 331 7.39 6.45 1.00
C GLU A 331 8.15 5.68 2.11
N GLY A 332 7.82 5.90 3.39
CA GLY A 332 8.49 5.26 4.52
C GLY A 332 8.42 3.73 4.49
N LEU A 333 7.22 3.19 4.23
CA LEU A 333 7.02 1.74 4.13
C LEU A 333 7.80 1.13 2.95
N GLN A 334 7.84 1.81 1.80
CA GLN A 334 8.59 1.32 0.64
C GLN A 334 10.09 1.19 0.95
N ARG A 335 10.65 2.10 1.74
CA ARG A 335 12.06 2.04 2.18
C ARG A 335 12.32 0.93 3.22
N ALA A 336 11.37 0.68 4.12
CA ALA A 336 11.42 -0.46 5.03
C ALA A 336 11.38 -1.80 4.29
N ILE A 337 10.54 -1.91 3.25
CA ILE A 337 10.48 -3.06 2.35
C ILE A 337 11.81 -3.22 1.62
N THR A 338 12.39 -2.15 1.06
CA THR A 338 13.73 -2.20 0.43
C THR A 338 14.80 -2.72 1.39
N ARG A 339 14.82 -2.28 2.66
CA ARG A 339 15.72 -2.86 3.67
C ARG A 339 15.42 -4.33 3.95
N ALA A 340 14.16 -4.76 4.03
CA ALA A 340 13.83 -6.16 4.22
C ALA A 340 14.26 -7.06 3.04
N THR A 341 14.30 -6.53 1.81
CA THR A 341 14.75 -7.24 0.60
C THR A 341 16.27 -7.28 0.47
N ASP A 342 16.94 -6.14 0.62
CA ASP A 342 18.34 -5.96 0.23
C ASP A 342 19.33 -6.09 1.41
N SER A 343 18.85 -6.17 2.66
CA SER A 343 19.71 -6.22 3.84
C SER A 343 20.55 -7.49 3.91
N THR A 344 21.81 -7.32 4.33
CA THR A 344 22.74 -8.40 4.64
C THR A 344 22.47 -9.09 5.99
N CYS A 345 21.42 -8.69 6.72
CA CYS A 345 21.01 -9.34 7.97
C CYS A 345 20.16 -10.59 7.74
N GLU A 346 20.38 -11.63 8.56
CA GLU A 346 19.60 -12.87 8.50
C GLU A 346 18.17 -12.64 9.05
N GLY A 347 17.21 -12.43 8.16
CA GLY A 347 15.76 -12.40 8.44
C GLY A 347 15.17 -13.73 8.96
N PRO A 348 13.82 -13.90 9.00
CA PRO A 348 12.80 -13.03 8.42
C PRO A 348 12.66 -11.68 9.14
N PHE A 349 12.16 -10.68 8.41
CA PHE A 349 11.96 -9.31 8.92
C PHE A 349 10.52 -9.07 9.39
N SER A 350 10.38 -8.32 10.49
CA SER A 350 9.11 -7.78 10.99
C SER A 350 9.09 -6.26 10.82
N ILE A 351 8.12 -5.74 10.08
CA ILE A 351 7.96 -4.30 9.82
C ILE A 351 6.77 -3.79 10.64
N TYR A 352 7.01 -2.82 11.52
CA TYR A 352 5.99 -2.17 12.34
C TYR A 352 5.69 -0.77 11.80
N VAL A 353 4.42 -0.50 11.50
CA VAL A 353 3.97 0.69 10.79
C VAL A 353 2.98 1.48 11.65
N ALA A 354 3.34 2.73 11.97
CA ALA A 354 2.47 3.67 12.67
C ALA A 354 1.39 4.23 11.74
N ALA A 355 0.26 4.64 12.34
CA ALA A 355 -0.88 5.22 11.65
C ALA A 355 -0.47 6.36 10.71
N GLY A 356 -1.08 6.38 9.53
CA GLY A 356 -0.71 7.25 8.42
C GLY A 356 -1.07 6.63 7.07
N THR A 357 -0.92 7.42 5.99
CA THR A 357 -1.34 7.05 4.64
C THR A 357 -0.13 6.90 3.71
N TYR A 358 0.32 5.67 3.53
CA TYR A 358 1.51 5.33 2.75
C TYR A 358 1.14 5.01 1.30
N SER A 359 2.05 5.32 0.38
CA SER A 359 1.90 5.03 -1.05
C SER A 359 3.19 4.41 -1.59
N PRO A 360 3.09 3.43 -2.51
CA PRO A 360 4.28 2.71 -2.99
C PRO A 360 5.14 3.55 -3.95
N GLY A 361 4.56 4.58 -4.57
CA GLY A 361 5.30 5.45 -5.48
C GLY A 361 4.42 6.43 -6.27
N ASN A 362 4.79 6.75 -7.51
CA ASN A 362 4.08 7.70 -8.37
C ASN A 362 3.90 7.19 -9.83
N PHE A 363 4.29 5.95 -10.12
CA PHE A 363 4.09 5.25 -11.40
C PHE A 363 3.13 4.08 -11.22
N SER A 364 2.37 3.70 -12.26
CA SER A 364 1.35 2.66 -12.12
C SER A 364 1.90 1.29 -11.73
N SER A 365 3.14 1.00 -12.13
CA SER A 365 3.90 -0.20 -11.77
C SER A 365 4.41 -0.25 -10.32
N ASP A 366 4.40 0.87 -9.59
CA ASP A 366 4.88 0.92 -8.22
C ASP A 366 3.89 0.18 -7.30
N SER A 367 4.40 -0.69 -6.43
CA SER A 367 3.61 -1.58 -5.56
C SER A 367 4.40 -1.90 -4.30
N PHE A 368 3.70 -2.09 -3.17
CA PHE A 368 4.31 -2.57 -1.92
C PHE A 368 4.64 -4.06 -2.07
N ARG A 369 5.83 -4.35 -2.61
CA ARG A 369 6.34 -5.70 -2.88
C ARG A 369 6.88 -6.36 -1.62
N LEU A 370 6.03 -7.11 -0.92
CA LEU A 370 6.38 -7.78 0.33
C LEU A 370 7.25 -9.02 0.07
N PRO A 371 8.45 -9.11 0.67
CA PRO A 371 9.30 -10.29 0.54
C PRO A 371 8.71 -11.54 1.18
N GLU A 372 9.05 -12.72 0.64
CA GLU A 372 8.68 -14.03 1.22
C GLU A 372 9.04 -14.11 2.72
N GLY A 373 8.07 -14.51 3.55
CA GLY A 373 8.23 -14.68 5.00
C GLY A 373 8.36 -13.37 5.80
N SER A 374 8.26 -12.20 5.16
CA SER A 374 8.18 -10.93 5.87
C SER A 374 6.86 -10.79 6.62
N ARG A 375 6.88 -10.07 7.74
CA ARG A 375 5.71 -9.87 8.61
C ARG A 375 5.45 -8.39 8.81
N VAL A 376 4.38 -7.87 8.25
CA VAL A 376 4.10 -6.44 8.18
C VAL A 376 2.87 -6.14 9.02
N TYR A 377 3.00 -5.23 10.00
CA TYR A 377 1.99 -4.94 11.01
C TYR A 377 1.66 -3.44 11.05
N GLY A 378 0.43 -3.08 10.71
CA GLY A 378 -0.15 -1.75 10.91
C GLY A 378 -0.86 -1.66 12.28
N GLY A 379 -1.34 -0.48 12.67
CA GLY A 379 -2.08 -0.30 13.92
C GLY A 379 -1.27 0.20 15.11
N PHE A 380 -0.13 0.85 14.89
CA PHE A 380 0.65 1.51 15.95
C PHE A 380 0.34 3.01 16.02
N MET A 381 0.40 3.60 17.21
CA MET A 381 0.21 5.05 17.41
C MET A 381 1.30 5.85 16.65
N PRO A 382 1.02 7.06 16.13
CA PRO A 382 2.05 7.99 15.68
C PRO A 382 3.07 8.29 16.79
N GLY A 383 4.36 8.28 16.48
CA GLY A 383 5.46 8.26 17.46
C GLY A 383 5.75 6.89 18.07
N GLY A 384 4.97 5.87 17.69
CA GLY A 384 5.14 4.47 18.09
C GLY A 384 4.40 4.04 19.37
N SER A 385 4.20 2.73 19.49
CA SER A 385 3.72 2.08 20.71
C SER A 385 4.39 0.72 20.94
N ASP A 386 4.24 0.17 22.15
CA ASP A 386 4.57 -1.24 22.44
C ASP A 386 3.59 -2.17 21.69
N VAL A 387 4.06 -3.35 21.27
CA VAL A 387 3.24 -4.33 20.52
C VAL A 387 1.97 -4.74 21.27
N SER A 388 1.98 -4.79 22.61
CA SER A 388 0.80 -5.06 23.44
C SER A 388 -0.24 -3.92 23.47
N SER A 389 0.11 -2.77 22.92
CA SER A 389 -0.72 -1.57 22.82
C SER A 389 -1.02 -1.20 21.36
N ARG A 390 -0.73 -2.10 20.42
CA ARG A 390 -1.15 -2.05 19.02
C ARG A 390 -2.68 -2.17 18.96
N ASN A 391 -3.33 -1.34 18.15
CA ASN A 391 -4.77 -1.38 17.91
C ASN A 391 -5.07 -0.89 16.48
N PRO A 392 -5.30 -1.80 15.51
CA PRO A 392 -5.61 -1.46 14.11
C PRO A 392 -6.91 -0.66 13.92
N ASP A 393 -7.84 -0.70 14.87
CA ASP A 393 -9.10 0.04 14.78
C ASP A 393 -8.96 1.49 15.19
N LEU A 394 -8.16 1.76 16.22
CA LEU A 394 -7.88 3.11 16.69
C LEU A 394 -6.76 3.81 15.87
N TYR A 395 -5.79 3.05 15.37
CA TYR A 395 -4.58 3.58 14.72
C TYR A 395 -4.50 3.16 13.25
N LYS A 396 -5.51 3.56 12.46
CA LYS A 396 -5.66 3.19 11.04
C LYS A 396 -4.38 3.48 10.24
N THR A 397 -3.92 2.43 9.56
CA THR A 397 -2.69 2.45 8.74
C THR A 397 -3.10 2.14 7.31
N VAL A 398 -3.04 3.15 6.44
CA VAL A 398 -3.63 3.11 5.10
C VAL A 398 -2.53 2.93 4.05
N LEU A 399 -2.73 2.00 3.14
CA LEU A 399 -1.95 1.78 1.93
C LEU A 399 -2.83 2.18 0.75
N THR A 400 -2.44 3.22 0.00
CA THR A 400 -3.27 3.75 -1.10
C THR A 400 -2.51 3.75 -2.43
N GLY A 401 -3.23 3.34 -3.48
CA GLY A 401 -2.79 3.47 -4.87
C GLY A 401 -3.08 4.84 -5.49
N TYR A 402 -3.84 5.71 -4.81
CA TYR A 402 -4.32 7.02 -5.28
C TYR A 402 -4.97 7.02 -6.67
N GLU A 403 -5.62 5.93 -7.09
CA GLU A 403 -6.11 5.71 -8.48
C GLU A 403 -4.99 5.79 -9.55
N LEU A 404 -3.74 5.61 -9.14
CA LEU A 404 -2.55 5.62 -10.01
C LEU A 404 -1.90 4.24 -10.12
N ASN A 405 -1.78 3.51 -9.01
CA ASN A 405 -1.11 2.21 -8.96
C ASN A 405 -2.03 1.09 -9.47
N ASP A 406 -1.52 0.30 -10.43
CA ASP A 406 -2.21 -0.89 -10.95
C ASP A 406 -2.42 -1.92 -9.83
N THR A 407 -1.48 -2.01 -8.90
CA THR A 407 -1.56 -2.87 -7.71
C THR A 407 -1.00 -2.15 -6.49
N VAL A 408 -1.71 -2.18 -5.35
CA VAL A 408 -1.24 -1.53 -4.11
C VAL A 408 -0.26 -2.43 -3.36
N VAL A 409 -0.61 -3.69 -3.10
CA VAL A 409 0.24 -4.67 -2.41
C VAL A 409 0.54 -5.87 -3.32
N THR A 410 1.80 -6.26 -3.41
CA THR A 410 2.25 -7.43 -4.16
C THR A 410 2.99 -8.39 -3.24
N MET A 411 2.55 -9.64 -3.15
CA MET A 411 3.28 -10.73 -2.49
C MET A 411 4.32 -11.27 -3.51
N ALA A 412 5.62 -11.19 -3.20
CA ALA A 412 6.67 -11.35 -4.20
C ALA A 412 7.62 -12.55 -3.97
N ASP A 413 7.84 -13.34 -5.03
CA ASP A 413 8.81 -14.46 -5.16
C ASP A 413 10.25 -14.00 -5.53
N ASP A 414 10.46 -12.69 -5.76
CA ASP A 414 11.69 -12.19 -6.40
C ASP A 414 12.97 -12.34 -5.55
N ILE A 415 12.88 -12.74 -4.26
CA ILE A 415 14.04 -13.26 -3.53
C ILE A 415 14.31 -14.68 -4.04
N ALA A 416 15.14 -14.76 -5.08
CA ALA A 416 15.50 -15.98 -5.78
C ALA A 416 16.14 -17.06 -4.87
N SER A 417 15.28 -17.81 -4.15
CA SER A 417 15.52 -19.02 -3.35
C SER A 417 16.98 -19.34 -3.03
N ASP A 418 17.66 -18.49 -2.24
CA ASP A 418 18.87 -18.95 -1.58
C ASP A 418 18.45 -19.97 -0.54
N ALA A 419 18.78 -21.24 -0.80
CA ALA A 419 18.39 -22.41 -0.01
C ALA A 419 19.04 -22.44 1.40
N ASN A 420 19.47 -21.28 1.90
CA ASN A 420 19.94 -20.99 3.26
C ASN A 420 18.88 -20.27 4.11
N PHE A 421 17.82 -19.68 3.55
CA PHE A 421 16.69 -19.15 4.31
C PHE A 421 15.63 -20.24 4.55
N PRO A 422 15.51 -20.79 5.77
CA PRO A 422 14.32 -21.52 6.16
C PRO A 422 13.21 -20.50 6.47
N VAL A 423 12.38 -20.19 5.49
CA VAL A 423 11.04 -19.65 5.75
C VAL A 423 10.18 -20.78 6.29
N ASP A 424 10.05 -20.83 7.62
CA ASP A 424 9.15 -21.73 8.34
C ASP A 424 7.77 -21.12 8.63
N GLU A 425 7.52 -19.88 8.17
CA GLU A 425 6.25 -19.16 8.24
C GLU A 425 6.01 -18.33 6.96
N ASN A 426 4.76 -18.30 6.48
CA ASN A 426 4.31 -17.58 5.29
C ASN A 426 4.41 -16.04 5.46
N THR A 427 4.40 -15.30 4.35
CA THR A 427 4.31 -13.81 4.37
C THR A 427 3.02 -13.38 5.08
N LEU A 428 3.13 -12.40 5.99
CA LEU A 428 2.00 -11.90 6.79
C LEU A 428 1.78 -10.40 6.56
N LEU A 429 0.53 -10.02 6.27
CA LEU A 429 0.03 -8.65 6.32
C LEU A 429 -1.06 -8.56 7.40
N ASP A 430 -0.88 -7.69 8.41
CA ASP A 430 -1.79 -7.59 9.56
C ASP A 430 -2.14 -6.12 9.89
N GLY A 431 -3.43 -5.77 9.87
CA GLY A 431 -3.94 -4.49 10.39
C GLY A 431 -3.80 -3.27 9.48
N PHE A 432 -4.07 -3.43 8.18
CA PHE A 432 -4.00 -2.36 7.18
C PHE A 432 -5.34 -2.09 6.50
N THR A 433 -5.57 -0.84 6.09
CA THR A 433 -6.57 -0.49 5.08
C THR A 433 -5.86 -0.35 3.74
N ILE A 434 -6.32 -1.05 2.70
CA ILE A 434 -5.77 -1.06 1.34
C ILE A 434 -6.85 -0.50 0.41
N THR A 435 -6.55 0.57 -0.32
CA THR A 435 -7.57 1.33 -1.10
C THR A 435 -7.01 1.96 -2.37
N ASP A 436 -7.91 2.38 -3.26
CA ASP A 436 -7.64 3.20 -4.45
C ASP A 436 -6.71 2.52 -5.48
N ALA A 437 -6.86 1.19 -5.64
CA ALA A 437 -6.12 0.42 -6.64
C ALA A 437 -6.77 0.55 -8.03
N VAL A 438 -5.99 0.67 -9.10
CA VAL A 438 -6.54 0.69 -10.48
C VAL A 438 -6.95 -0.71 -10.95
N GLU A 439 -6.21 -1.75 -10.56
CA GLU A 439 -6.59 -3.15 -10.82
C GLU A 439 -6.76 -3.92 -9.50
N TYR A 440 -5.67 -4.20 -8.77
CA TYR A 440 -5.71 -5.12 -7.62
C TYR A 440 -5.36 -4.45 -6.29
N GLY A 441 -6.21 -4.60 -5.28
CA GLY A 441 -5.87 -4.20 -3.91
C GLY A 441 -4.66 -4.98 -3.40
N ILE A 442 -4.76 -6.31 -3.43
CA ILE A 442 -3.67 -7.24 -3.10
C ILE A 442 -3.54 -8.28 -4.22
N TYR A 443 -2.31 -8.48 -4.71
CA TYR A 443 -1.96 -9.49 -5.71
C TYR A 443 -0.87 -10.42 -5.18
N GLY A 444 -0.99 -11.73 -5.43
CA GLY A 444 0.06 -12.71 -5.17
C GLY A 444 0.03 -13.87 -6.16
N THR A 445 1.21 -14.39 -6.51
CA THR A 445 1.32 -15.59 -7.35
C THR A 445 2.53 -16.43 -6.97
N GLY A 446 2.38 -17.74 -6.90
CA GLY A 446 3.47 -18.69 -6.60
C GLY A 446 4.03 -18.67 -5.17
N VAL A 447 3.50 -17.81 -4.29
CA VAL A 447 3.95 -17.64 -2.90
C VAL A 447 2.78 -17.77 -1.92
N ASP A 448 2.94 -18.57 -0.86
CA ASP A 448 1.91 -18.71 0.17
C ASP A 448 1.89 -17.49 1.11
N PHE A 449 0.72 -16.94 1.41
CA PHE A 449 0.58 -15.76 2.27
C PHE A 449 -0.68 -15.76 3.16
N THR A 450 -0.62 -14.92 4.20
CA THR A 450 -1.68 -14.75 5.20
C THR A 450 -2.01 -13.27 5.36
N ILE A 451 -3.30 -12.94 5.36
CA ILE A 451 -3.81 -11.58 5.55
C ILE A 451 -4.75 -11.59 6.77
N VAL A 452 -4.54 -10.66 7.70
CA VAL A 452 -5.25 -10.60 8.99
C VAL A 452 -5.69 -9.17 9.30
N ASN A 453 -6.89 -8.96 9.86
CA ASN A 453 -7.35 -7.63 10.31
C ASN A 453 -7.26 -6.53 9.21
N CYS A 454 -7.39 -6.90 7.94
CA CYS A 454 -7.21 -5.96 6.83
C CYS A 454 -8.56 -5.56 6.21
N THR A 455 -8.67 -4.30 5.84
CA THR A 455 -9.77 -3.76 5.05
C THR A 455 -9.26 -3.53 3.63
N VAL A 456 -9.88 -4.12 2.62
CA VAL A 456 -9.60 -3.87 1.20
C VAL A 456 -10.83 -3.20 0.59
N THR A 457 -10.68 -1.98 0.10
CA THR A 457 -11.76 -1.15 -0.46
C THR A 457 -11.40 -0.63 -1.84
N ASP A 458 -12.40 -0.18 -2.60
CA ASP A 458 -12.26 0.69 -3.78
C ASP A 458 -11.18 0.24 -4.78
N SER A 459 -11.12 -1.07 -5.06
CA SER A 459 -10.20 -1.67 -6.02
C SER A 459 -10.85 -1.77 -7.40
N GLY A 460 -10.19 -1.26 -8.45
CA GLY A 460 -10.78 -1.11 -9.79
C GLY A 460 -11.07 -2.41 -10.53
N GLN A 461 -10.42 -3.52 -10.17
CA GLN A 461 -10.77 -4.89 -10.57
C GLN A 461 -11.00 -5.75 -9.31
N GLN A 462 -10.10 -6.68 -8.97
CA GLN A 462 -10.25 -7.55 -7.81
C GLN A 462 -9.73 -6.90 -6.52
N GLY A 463 -10.43 -7.11 -5.41
CA GLY A 463 -9.91 -6.74 -4.08
C GLY A 463 -8.66 -7.55 -3.74
N ILE A 464 -8.77 -8.88 -3.83
CA ILE A 464 -7.66 -9.83 -3.65
C ILE A 464 -7.60 -10.77 -4.85
N TYR A 465 -6.44 -10.83 -5.52
CA TYR A 465 -6.12 -11.81 -6.57
C TYR A 465 -5.00 -12.73 -6.06
N ALA A 466 -5.21 -14.04 -6.15
CA ALA A 466 -4.21 -15.06 -5.83
C ALA A 466 -4.15 -16.17 -6.90
N ALA A 467 -2.95 -16.58 -7.32
CA ALA A 467 -2.76 -17.66 -8.29
C ALA A 467 -1.61 -18.62 -7.93
N ASP A 468 -1.77 -19.92 -8.16
CA ASP A 468 -0.75 -20.96 -7.97
C ASP A 468 -0.12 -20.93 -6.55
N CYS A 469 -0.91 -20.65 -5.51
CA CYS A 469 -0.46 -20.50 -4.13
C CYS A 469 -1.58 -20.75 -3.10
N ASN A 470 -1.21 -20.96 -1.82
CA ASN A 470 -2.15 -21.15 -0.72
C ASN A 470 -2.33 -19.87 0.09
N VAL A 471 -3.59 -19.47 0.29
CA VAL A 471 -3.95 -18.20 0.92
C VAL A 471 -4.77 -18.42 2.19
N SER A 472 -4.48 -17.63 3.23
CA SER A 472 -5.27 -17.60 4.47
C SER A 472 -5.73 -16.17 4.78
N LEU A 473 -7.04 -15.93 4.71
CA LEU A 473 -7.69 -14.67 5.05
C LEU A 473 -8.39 -14.82 6.41
N HIS A 474 -8.15 -13.86 7.31
CA HIS A 474 -8.68 -13.85 8.66
C HIS A 474 -9.14 -12.44 9.06
N TRP A 475 -10.33 -12.24 9.61
CA TRP A 475 -10.74 -10.92 10.14
C TRP A 475 -10.62 -9.80 9.09
N CYS A 476 -10.91 -10.12 7.83
CA CYS A 476 -10.76 -9.18 6.72
C CYS A 476 -12.11 -8.67 6.23
N VAL A 477 -12.16 -7.38 5.89
CA VAL A 477 -13.29 -6.74 5.20
C VAL A 477 -12.85 -6.51 3.75
N ILE A 478 -13.59 -7.01 2.78
CA ILE A 478 -13.33 -6.81 1.34
C ILE A 478 -14.59 -6.22 0.71
N ASP A 479 -14.53 -4.93 0.35
CA ASP A 479 -15.70 -4.15 -0.05
C ASP A 479 -15.50 -3.37 -1.36
N GLY A 480 -16.56 -3.27 -2.16
CA GLY A 480 -16.63 -2.29 -3.25
C GLY A 480 -15.73 -2.55 -4.48
N SER A 481 -15.25 -3.79 -4.68
CA SER A 481 -14.35 -4.10 -5.81
C SER A 481 -15.05 -4.03 -7.18
N GLY A 482 -14.32 -3.55 -8.19
CA GLY A 482 -14.76 -3.35 -9.56
C GLY A 482 -15.12 -4.64 -10.31
N GLU A 483 -14.53 -5.77 -9.91
CA GLU A 483 -14.83 -7.12 -10.37
C GLU A 483 -15.15 -8.04 -9.17
N GLU A 484 -14.32 -9.03 -8.86
CA GLU A 484 -14.51 -9.93 -7.71
C GLU A 484 -13.94 -9.37 -6.40
N GLY A 485 -14.53 -9.71 -5.26
CA GLY A 485 -13.93 -9.38 -3.95
C GLY A 485 -12.64 -10.18 -3.74
N VAL A 486 -12.75 -11.51 -3.82
CA VAL A 486 -11.64 -12.45 -3.75
C VAL A 486 -11.66 -13.37 -4.96
N TYR A 487 -10.58 -13.38 -5.74
CA TYR A 487 -10.32 -14.34 -6.81
C TYR A 487 -9.10 -15.20 -6.47
N HIS A 488 -9.26 -16.52 -6.60
CA HIS A 488 -8.23 -17.50 -6.28
C HIS A 488 -8.17 -18.61 -7.35
N GLU A 489 -7.00 -18.84 -7.94
CA GLU A 489 -6.78 -19.89 -8.95
C GLU A 489 -5.58 -20.80 -8.66
N GLY A 490 -5.62 -22.07 -9.08
CA GLY A 490 -4.49 -23.02 -8.97
C GLY A 490 -4.89 -24.49 -8.71
N GLU A 491 -4.48 -25.40 -9.61
CA GLU A 491 -4.81 -26.85 -9.54
C GLU A 491 -4.17 -27.52 -8.30
N GLY A 492 -4.99 -27.75 -7.27
CA GLY A 492 -4.57 -28.37 -6.01
C GLY A 492 -4.25 -27.38 -4.89
N ASP A 493 -4.35 -26.08 -5.15
CA ASP A 493 -4.14 -25.03 -4.16
C ASP A 493 -5.43 -24.70 -3.39
N THR A 494 -5.24 -24.13 -2.19
CA THR A 494 -6.33 -23.93 -1.22
C THR A 494 -6.39 -22.51 -0.67
N ILE A 495 -7.61 -21.99 -0.58
CA ILE A 495 -7.90 -20.73 0.12
C ILE A 495 -8.73 -20.98 1.37
N THR A 496 -8.21 -20.53 2.51
CA THR A 496 -8.95 -20.47 3.78
C THR A 496 -9.45 -19.05 3.98
N VAL A 497 -10.76 -18.87 4.18
CA VAL A 497 -11.38 -17.57 4.47
C VAL A 497 -12.13 -17.70 5.79
N LYS A 498 -11.78 -16.91 6.80
CA LYS A 498 -12.30 -17.06 8.18
C LYS A 498 -12.64 -15.71 8.80
N ASN A 499 -13.84 -15.58 9.37
CA ASN A 499 -14.23 -14.36 10.09
C ASN A 499 -14.11 -13.13 9.18
N CYS A 500 -14.41 -13.28 7.89
CA CYS A 500 -14.30 -12.23 6.88
C CYS A 500 -15.67 -11.74 6.42
N GLN A 501 -15.73 -10.47 6.05
CA GLN A 501 -16.90 -9.81 5.46
C GLN A 501 -16.55 -9.46 4.01
N ILE A 502 -17.36 -9.93 3.05
CA ILE A 502 -17.11 -9.74 1.62
C ILE A 502 -18.37 -9.16 0.98
N SER A 503 -18.32 -7.86 0.66
CA SER A 503 -19.53 -7.09 0.34
C SER A 503 -19.41 -6.16 -0.86
N ASN A 504 -20.55 -5.84 -1.47
CA ASN A 504 -20.69 -4.79 -2.49
C ASN A 504 -19.77 -4.93 -3.73
N ASN A 505 -19.19 -6.10 -3.98
CA ASN A 505 -18.32 -6.33 -5.13
C ASN A 505 -19.17 -6.52 -6.39
N ASN A 506 -18.75 -5.94 -7.52
CA ASN A 506 -19.56 -5.89 -8.74
C ASN A 506 -19.83 -7.28 -9.37
N ARG A 507 -18.93 -8.25 -9.17
CA ARG A 507 -19.09 -9.65 -9.59
C ARG A 507 -19.15 -10.56 -8.36
N TYR A 508 -18.45 -11.71 -8.37
CA TYR A 508 -18.49 -12.66 -7.27
C TYR A 508 -17.91 -12.04 -6.00
N GLY A 509 -18.49 -12.35 -4.84
CA GLY A 509 -17.82 -12.06 -3.57
C GLY A 509 -16.55 -12.88 -3.45
N ILE A 510 -16.68 -14.20 -3.58
CA ILE A 510 -15.55 -15.14 -3.64
C ILE A 510 -15.67 -15.98 -4.92
N PHE A 511 -14.62 -16.01 -5.73
CA PHE A 511 -14.50 -16.89 -6.90
C PHE A 511 -13.24 -17.74 -6.79
N CYS A 512 -13.41 -19.07 -6.85
CA CYS A 512 -12.32 -20.04 -6.91
C CYS A 512 -12.36 -20.78 -8.24
N GLU A 513 -11.28 -20.74 -9.02
CA GLU A 513 -11.10 -21.40 -10.32
C GLU A 513 -9.98 -22.45 -10.24
N ASP A 514 -10.27 -23.70 -10.60
CA ASP A 514 -9.39 -24.88 -10.45
C ASP A 514 -8.85 -25.12 -9.01
N SER A 515 -9.34 -24.38 -8.00
CA SER A 515 -8.83 -24.36 -6.62
C SER A 515 -9.92 -24.61 -5.57
N THR A 516 -9.53 -24.97 -4.34
CA THR A 516 -10.47 -25.46 -3.31
C THR A 516 -10.62 -24.51 -2.10
N PRO A 517 -11.82 -23.94 -1.85
CA PRO A 517 -12.05 -23.05 -0.71
C PRO A 517 -12.51 -23.76 0.58
N ALA A 518 -12.06 -23.20 1.71
CA ALA A 518 -12.57 -23.45 3.05
C ALA A 518 -13.04 -22.12 3.69
N VAL A 519 -14.33 -21.79 3.54
CA VAL A 519 -14.94 -20.54 4.03
C VAL A 519 -15.67 -20.81 5.35
N LYS A 520 -15.35 -20.07 6.42
CA LYS A 520 -15.97 -20.25 7.74
C LYS A 520 -16.25 -18.94 8.47
N ASN A 521 -17.39 -18.86 9.16
CA ASN A 521 -17.76 -17.68 9.95
C ASN A 521 -17.76 -16.38 9.12
N CYS A 522 -18.10 -16.45 7.83
CA CYS A 522 -18.02 -15.32 6.90
C CYS A 522 -19.39 -14.75 6.51
N VAL A 523 -19.44 -13.45 6.29
CA VAL A 523 -20.58 -12.75 5.71
C VAL A 523 -20.28 -12.45 4.23
N VAL A 524 -21.13 -12.90 3.31
CA VAL A 524 -21.01 -12.65 1.86
C VAL A 524 -22.28 -11.99 1.34
N LEU A 525 -22.18 -10.70 1.05
CA LEU A 525 -23.28 -9.73 1.13
C LEU A 525 -23.37 -8.86 -0.15
N ASN A 526 -24.53 -8.79 -0.79
CA ASN A 526 -24.81 -7.78 -1.83
C ASN A 526 -23.79 -7.74 -2.99
N ASN A 527 -23.22 -8.89 -3.37
CA ASN A 527 -22.29 -8.98 -4.50
C ASN A 527 -23.02 -9.30 -5.82
N GLY A 528 -22.41 -8.95 -6.94
CA GLY A 528 -22.72 -9.53 -8.26
C GLY A 528 -23.62 -8.72 -9.18
N PHE A 529 -23.89 -7.45 -8.90
CA PHE A 529 -24.87 -6.64 -9.64
C PHE A 529 -24.42 -6.15 -11.04
N LEU A 530 -23.23 -6.53 -11.50
CA LEU A 530 -22.75 -6.21 -12.85
C LEU A 530 -23.47 -7.06 -13.93
N GLY A 531 -24.04 -6.39 -14.94
CA GLY A 531 -24.51 -7.05 -16.17
C GLY A 531 -25.78 -7.90 -15.99
N ASP A 532 -25.68 -9.20 -16.29
CA ASP A 532 -26.79 -10.17 -16.15
C ASP A 532 -26.84 -10.81 -14.73
N GLY A 533 -25.91 -10.45 -13.84
CA GLY A 533 -25.83 -10.93 -12.46
C GLY A 533 -24.79 -12.04 -12.22
N PHE A 534 -24.17 -12.04 -11.04
CA PHE A 534 -23.18 -13.01 -10.56
C PHE A 534 -23.54 -13.55 -9.16
N GLN A 535 -22.99 -14.72 -8.81
CA GLN A 535 -23.24 -15.40 -7.53
C GLN A 535 -22.42 -14.82 -6.37
N GLY A 536 -22.85 -15.05 -5.13
CA GLY A 536 -22.08 -14.65 -3.93
C GLY A 536 -20.74 -15.39 -3.81
N ILE A 537 -20.79 -16.72 -3.82
CA ILE A 537 -19.63 -17.62 -3.85
C ILE A 537 -19.71 -18.49 -5.10
N ASN A 538 -18.66 -18.54 -5.91
CA ASN A 538 -18.55 -19.42 -7.08
C ASN A 538 -17.33 -20.33 -6.97
N ILE A 539 -17.56 -21.65 -7.09
CA ILE A 539 -16.54 -22.69 -6.95
C ILE A 539 -16.48 -23.47 -8.27
N TYR A 540 -15.44 -23.26 -9.06
CA TYR A 540 -15.30 -23.81 -10.39
C TYR A 540 -14.12 -24.78 -10.45
N LEU A 541 -14.41 -26.05 -10.71
CA LEU A 541 -13.46 -27.16 -10.85
C LEU A 541 -12.57 -27.41 -9.61
N PRO A 542 -13.12 -27.49 -8.38
CA PRO A 542 -12.31 -27.77 -7.21
C PRO A 542 -11.69 -29.17 -7.28
N THR A 543 -10.47 -29.31 -6.77
CA THR A 543 -9.69 -30.56 -6.79
C THR A 543 -9.86 -31.43 -5.55
N GLU A 544 -10.45 -30.88 -4.48
CA GLU A 544 -10.81 -31.54 -3.23
C GLU A 544 -12.17 -31.00 -2.76
N VAL A 545 -12.79 -31.62 -1.75
CA VAL A 545 -14.12 -31.21 -1.23
C VAL A 545 -14.09 -29.79 -0.63
N PRO A 546 -14.87 -28.82 -1.17
CA PRO A 546 -15.01 -27.49 -0.57
C PRO A 546 -15.74 -27.53 0.77
N ILE A 547 -15.33 -26.69 1.73
CA ILE A 547 -15.92 -26.62 3.07
C ILE A 547 -16.53 -25.23 3.29
N LEU A 548 -17.85 -25.17 3.55
CA LEU A 548 -18.59 -23.94 3.78
C LEU A 548 -19.37 -24.05 5.11
N TYR A 549 -18.79 -23.62 6.22
CA TYR A 549 -19.40 -23.74 7.54
C TYR A 549 -19.75 -22.38 8.16
N ASN A 550 -20.88 -22.26 8.86
CA ASN A 550 -21.23 -21.07 9.65
C ASN A 550 -21.21 -19.76 8.84
N ASN A 551 -21.62 -19.76 7.58
CA ASN A 551 -21.55 -18.56 6.72
C ASN A 551 -22.93 -17.93 6.55
N THR A 552 -23.00 -16.60 6.53
CA THR A 552 -24.20 -15.84 6.16
C THR A 552 -24.03 -15.32 4.74
N VAL A 553 -24.69 -15.94 3.76
CA VAL A 553 -24.63 -15.55 2.34
C VAL A 553 -25.98 -15.00 1.91
N ILE A 554 -26.03 -13.70 1.62
CA ILE A 554 -27.29 -12.94 1.61
C ILE A 554 -27.29 -11.81 0.57
N TYR A 555 -28.46 -11.50 0.00
CA TYR A 555 -28.69 -10.39 -0.94
C TYR A 555 -27.80 -10.37 -2.20
N ASN A 556 -27.13 -11.48 -2.56
CA ASN A 556 -26.32 -11.52 -3.79
C ASN A 556 -27.22 -11.56 -5.05
N ALA A 557 -26.73 -10.99 -6.14
CA ALA A 557 -27.53 -10.68 -7.33
C ALA A 557 -28.14 -11.91 -8.03
N THR A 558 -27.43 -13.04 -8.03
CA THR A 558 -27.98 -14.35 -8.41
C THR A 558 -27.84 -15.35 -7.25
N GLU A 559 -27.65 -16.65 -7.49
CA GLU A 559 -27.57 -17.65 -6.43
C GLU A 559 -26.48 -17.32 -5.38
N GLY A 560 -26.70 -17.66 -4.11
CA GLY A 560 -25.71 -17.44 -3.06
C GLY A 560 -24.45 -18.29 -3.27
N ILE A 561 -24.62 -19.54 -3.73
CA ILE A 561 -23.50 -20.46 -4.02
C ILE A 561 -23.67 -21.13 -5.40
N ALA A 562 -22.67 -20.99 -6.26
CA ALA A 562 -22.46 -21.81 -7.45
C ALA A 562 -21.33 -22.83 -7.22
N TRP A 563 -21.50 -24.04 -7.75
CA TRP A 563 -20.44 -25.04 -7.80
C TRP A 563 -20.45 -25.81 -9.14
N THR A 564 -19.28 -26.09 -9.71
CA THR A 564 -19.10 -26.96 -10.86
C THR A 564 -17.95 -27.92 -10.62
N ASP A 565 -18.24 -29.22 -10.69
CA ASP A 565 -17.27 -30.31 -10.54
C ASP A 565 -16.14 -30.31 -11.57
N ASP A 566 -14.98 -30.79 -11.12
CA ASP A 566 -13.84 -31.20 -11.94
C ASP A 566 -14.21 -32.31 -12.98
N THR A 567 -13.28 -32.66 -13.89
CA THR A 567 -13.50 -33.79 -14.83
C THR A 567 -12.56 -35.00 -14.64
N ASN A 568 -11.65 -34.97 -13.67
CA ASN A 568 -10.54 -35.90 -13.47
C ASN A 568 -10.78 -36.97 -12.38
N SER A 569 -11.89 -37.71 -12.50
CA SER A 569 -12.21 -38.94 -11.71
C SER A 569 -11.16 -40.09 -11.65
N GLU A 570 -9.91 -39.93 -12.10
CA GLU A 570 -8.85 -40.96 -12.06
C GLU A 570 -8.06 -41.00 -10.74
N GLY A 571 -8.75 -41.29 -9.63
CA GLY A 571 -8.11 -41.76 -8.39
C GLY A 571 -8.55 -41.07 -7.12
N ASP A 572 -9.21 -39.92 -7.24
CA ASP A 572 -9.93 -39.28 -6.14
C ASP A 572 -11.08 -40.20 -5.64
N PRO A 573 -11.22 -40.40 -4.32
CA PRO A 573 -12.32 -41.17 -3.72
C PRO A 573 -13.67 -40.42 -3.59
N ASN A 574 -13.72 -39.10 -3.76
CA ASN A 574 -14.89 -38.27 -3.44
C ASN A 574 -15.77 -37.95 -4.67
N HIS A 575 -15.22 -38.00 -5.88
CA HIS A 575 -15.79 -37.59 -7.17
C HIS A 575 -17.28 -37.94 -7.34
N PRO A 576 -18.17 -36.96 -7.61
CA PRO A 576 -17.94 -35.50 -7.67
C PRO A 576 -17.64 -34.83 -6.31
N ASP A 577 -16.77 -33.83 -6.30
CA ASP A 577 -16.33 -33.09 -5.10
C ASP A 577 -17.37 -32.06 -4.62
N TYR A 578 -18.56 -32.57 -4.25
CA TYR A 578 -19.68 -31.76 -3.76
C TYR A 578 -19.29 -30.96 -2.50
N PRO A 579 -19.68 -29.67 -2.40
CA PRO A 579 -19.39 -28.85 -1.23
C PRO A 579 -20.09 -29.39 0.03
N ASP A 580 -19.37 -29.44 1.15
CA ASP A 580 -19.92 -29.71 2.47
C ASP A 580 -20.39 -28.40 3.11
N ILE A 581 -21.71 -28.21 3.17
CA ILE A 581 -22.34 -26.96 3.62
C ILE A 581 -23.06 -27.20 4.94
N GLN A 582 -22.63 -26.55 6.02
CA GLN A 582 -23.21 -26.75 7.34
C GLN A 582 -23.34 -25.47 8.15
N ASN A 583 -24.42 -25.34 8.93
CA ASN A 583 -24.66 -24.17 9.79
C ASN A 583 -24.71 -22.82 9.03
N CYS A 584 -24.95 -22.81 7.72
CA CYS A 584 -24.98 -21.59 6.92
C CYS A 584 -26.40 -21.01 6.82
N ILE A 585 -26.51 -19.69 6.68
CA ILE A 585 -27.71 -19.00 6.21
C ILE A 585 -27.54 -18.69 4.72
N LEU A 586 -28.46 -19.14 3.88
CA LEU A 586 -28.58 -18.75 2.48
C LEU A 586 -29.99 -18.16 2.26
N TYR A 587 -30.09 -16.83 2.21
CA TYR A 587 -31.38 -16.13 2.21
C TYR A 587 -31.40 -14.94 1.25
N TYR A 588 -32.53 -14.72 0.56
CA TYR A 588 -32.78 -13.58 -0.33
C TYR A 588 -31.76 -13.36 -1.46
N ASN A 589 -30.86 -14.31 -1.72
CA ASN A 589 -30.06 -14.29 -2.94
C ASN A 589 -31.01 -14.50 -4.14
N ASN A 590 -30.64 -14.00 -5.32
CA ASN A 590 -31.38 -14.23 -6.57
C ASN A 590 -32.83 -13.70 -6.55
N ASP A 591 -33.09 -12.56 -5.89
CA ASP A 591 -34.44 -11.97 -5.70
C ASP A 591 -35.43 -12.95 -5.00
N GLY A 592 -34.98 -13.56 -3.89
CA GLY A 592 -35.70 -14.64 -3.19
C GLY A 592 -35.85 -15.92 -4.03
N GLY A 593 -34.91 -16.13 -4.97
CA GLY A 593 -34.94 -17.17 -5.97
C GLY A 593 -34.30 -18.48 -5.51
N ALA A 594 -33.63 -19.17 -6.44
CA ALA A 594 -32.79 -20.31 -6.07
C ALA A 594 -31.58 -19.80 -5.27
N GLN A 595 -31.30 -20.43 -4.13
CA GLN A 595 -30.16 -20.06 -3.28
C GLN A 595 -28.85 -20.74 -3.70
N VAL A 596 -28.92 -21.87 -4.42
CA VAL A 596 -27.76 -22.59 -4.94
C VAL A 596 -27.92 -23.00 -6.40
N THR A 597 -26.80 -23.18 -7.11
CA THR A 597 -26.76 -23.74 -8.47
C THR A 597 -25.61 -24.74 -8.66
N GLY A 598 -25.80 -25.70 -9.57
CA GLY A 598 -24.86 -26.79 -9.86
C GLY A 598 -25.05 -28.06 -9.02
N PHE A 599 -25.61 -27.95 -7.81
CA PHE A 599 -25.86 -29.07 -6.89
C PHE A 599 -27.26 -29.01 -6.26
N ASP A 600 -27.56 -29.96 -5.37
CA ASP A 600 -28.85 -30.07 -4.66
C ASP A 600 -28.67 -29.77 -3.18
N GLN A 601 -29.19 -28.64 -2.72
CA GLN A 601 -29.12 -28.20 -1.31
C GLN A 601 -29.69 -29.23 -0.32
N ASP A 602 -30.73 -29.98 -0.70
CA ASP A 602 -31.33 -31.02 0.17
C ASP A 602 -30.42 -32.25 0.35
N THR A 603 -29.39 -32.38 -0.50
CA THR A 603 -28.40 -33.47 -0.47
C THR A 603 -27.06 -33.03 0.13
N CYS A 604 -26.61 -31.80 -0.16
CA CYS A 604 -25.28 -31.29 0.20
C CYS A 604 -25.27 -30.42 1.48
N ALA A 605 -26.40 -29.83 1.88
CA ALA A 605 -26.48 -28.99 3.08
C ALA A 605 -27.08 -29.74 4.30
N SER A 606 -26.56 -29.45 5.50
CA SER A 606 -27.06 -29.97 6.78
C SER A 606 -27.01 -28.91 7.89
N TYR A 607 -28.06 -28.81 8.71
CA TYR A 607 -28.18 -27.79 9.77
C TYR A 607 -28.08 -26.33 9.25
N CYS A 608 -28.50 -26.05 8.02
CA CYS A 608 -28.49 -24.71 7.44
C CYS A 608 -29.90 -24.08 7.44
N ASP A 609 -30.03 -22.75 7.42
CA ASP A 609 -31.28 -22.07 7.04
C ASP A 609 -31.17 -21.65 5.57
N ILE A 610 -32.02 -22.21 4.71
CA ILE A 610 -31.92 -22.06 3.26
C ILE A 610 -33.30 -21.78 2.69
N GLU A 611 -33.47 -20.58 2.13
CA GLU A 611 -34.73 -20.16 1.53
C GLU A 611 -35.17 -21.14 0.43
N GLY A 612 -36.39 -21.65 0.56
CA GLY A 612 -36.97 -22.58 -0.40
C GLY A 612 -36.48 -24.03 -0.31
N CYS A 613 -35.66 -24.42 0.67
CA CYS A 613 -35.25 -25.83 0.85
C CYS A 613 -36.36 -26.73 1.40
N ASN A 614 -36.14 -28.05 1.34
CA ASN A 614 -36.93 -28.99 2.14
C ASN A 614 -36.28 -29.12 3.53
N GLU A 615 -37.10 -29.21 4.58
CA GLU A 615 -36.68 -29.46 5.97
C GLU A 615 -36.11 -30.89 6.18
N VAL A 616 -35.03 -31.21 5.47
CA VAL A 616 -34.24 -32.45 5.57
C VAL A 616 -32.86 -32.13 6.12
N ASN A 617 -32.12 -33.14 6.60
CA ASN A 617 -30.80 -32.96 7.24
C ASN A 617 -30.75 -31.92 8.38
N ASN A 618 -31.91 -31.63 8.99
CA ASN A 618 -32.13 -30.58 9.99
C ASN A 618 -31.99 -29.13 9.46
N ASN A 619 -32.13 -28.94 8.13
CA ASN A 619 -32.22 -27.62 7.54
C ASN A 619 -33.54 -26.92 7.90
N ILE A 620 -33.48 -25.60 7.98
CA ILE A 620 -34.58 -24.66 8.20
C ILE A 620 -34.92 -23.98 6.86
N ASN A 621 -36.17 -23.54 6.73
CA ASN A 621 -36.66 -22.74 5.61
C ASN A 621 -37.69 -21.78 6.18
N ASP A 622 -37.19 -20.78 6.89
CA ASP A 622 -37.97 -19.68 7.47
C ASP A 622 -37.22 -18.36 7.20
N THR A 623 -37.70 -17.24 7.74
CA THR A 623 -36.90 -16.01 7.74
C THR A 623 -35.84 -16.08 8.86
N PRO A 624 -34.54 -15.87 8.60
CA PRO A 624 -33.47 -16.06 9.59
C PRO A 624 -33.58 -15.21 10.86
N GLY A 625 -34.39 -14.14 10.83
CA GLY A 625 -34.64 -13.28 11.99
C GLY A 625 -33.41 -12.46 12.37
N PHE A 626 -32.85 -11.72 11.41
CA PHE A 626 -31.84 -10.70 11.69
C PHE A 626 -32.45 -9.52 12.46
N MET A 627 -31.64 -8.89 13.30
CA MET A 627 -32.02 -7.69 14.06
C MET A 627 -32.34 -6.51 13.15
N LEU A 628 -31.52 -6.31 12.13
CA LEU A 628 -31.70 -5.30 11.10
C LEU A 628 -31.75 -5.98 9.74
N VAL A 629 -32.82 -5.74 9.00
CA VAL A 629 -32.98 -6.28 7.66
C VAL A 629 -32.62 -5.16 6.69
N PHE A 630 -31.53 -5.34 5.93
CA PHE A 630 -31.24 -4.49 4.78
C PHE A 630 -32.45 -4.43 3.86
N ASP A 631 -32.95 -3.22 3.61
CA ASP A 631 -34.08 -2.99 2.72
C ASP A 631 -33.55 -2.49 1.37
N PRO A 632 -33.46 -3.35 0.34
CA PRO A 632 -33.00 -2.94 -0.98
C PRO A 632 -33.97 -1.99 -1.70
N GLU A 633 -35.18 -1.74 -1.17
CA GLU A 633 -36.08 -0.68 -1.66
C GLU A 633 -35.84 0.68 -0.97
N ASP A 634 -35.06 0.74 0.11
CA ASP A 634 -34.71 1.97 0.83
C ASP A 634 -33.33 2.51 0.38
N PRO A 635 -33.27 3.67 -0.31
CA PRO A 635 -32.01 4.27 -0.75
C PRO A 635 -31.14 4.82 0.40
N CYS A 636 -31.66 4.88 1.63
CA CYS A 636 -30.88 5.20 2.84
C CYS A 636 -30.37 3.93 3.55
N SER A 637 -30.82 2.74 3.17
CA SER A 637 -30.27 1.49 3.70
C SER A 637 -28.89 1.24 3.12
N THR A 638 -27.85 1.54 3.89
CA THR A 638 -26.49 1.13 3.56
C THR A 638 -26.30 -0.35 3.85
N THR A 639 -25.45 -1.03 3.09
CA THR A 639 -25.06 -2.42 3.35
C THR A 639 -24.03 -2.50 4.46
N ASN A 640 -24.45 -2.15 5.68
CA ASN A 640 -23.60 -2.28 6.85
C ASN A 640 -23.53 -3.78 7.30
N PRO A 641 -22.32 -4.35 7.51
CA PRO A 641 -22.16 -5.73 7.97
C PRO A 641 -22.78 -6.02 9.35
N TYR A 642 -22.85 -5.03 10.25
CA TYR A 642 -23.49 -5.15 11.57
C TYR A 642 -25.03 -5.27 11.51
N HIS A 643 -25.63 -5.28 10.32
CA HIS A 643 -27.07 -5.56 10.20
C HIS A 643 -27.44 -7.02 10.55
N TYR A 644 -26.52 -7.96 10.32
CA TYR A 644 -26.84 -9.39 10.19
C TYR A 644 -26.61 -10.23 11.44
N HIS A 645 -26.56 -9.60 12.62
CA HIS A 645 -26.66 -10.34 13.88
C HIS A 645 -28.07 -10.93 14.06
N LEU A 646 -28.14 -12.08 14.73
CA LEU A 646 -29.37 -12.82 14.95
C LEU A 646 -30.19 -12.21 16.08
N ALA A 647 -31.48 -11.94 15.84
CA ALA A 647 -32.39 -11.51 16.89
C ALA A 647 -32.60 -12.62 17.93
N PHE A 648 -32.97 -12.23 19.16
CA PHE A 648 -33.12 -13.17 20.28
C PHE A 648 -34.20 -14.25 20.08
N ASP A 649 -35.13 -14.05 19.13
CA ASP A 649 -36.16 -15.01 18.74
C ASP A 649 -35.94 -15.64 17.35
N SER A 650 -34.73 -15.49 16.79
CA SER A 650 -34.30 -16.11 15.55
C SER A 650 -34.48 -17.64 15.55
N PRO A 651 -34.97 -18.24 14.44
CA PRO A 651 -34.98 -19.70 14.28
C PRO A 651 -33.58 -20.32 14.15
N CYS A 652 -32.54 -19.52 13.89
CA CYS A 652 -31.15 -19.95 13.71
C CYS A 652 -30.37 -20.15 15.02
N MET A 653 -30.86 -19.58 16.13
CA MET A 653 -30.21 -19.64 17.44
C MET A 653 -30.15 -21.07 18.02
N ASP A 654 -28.98 -21.47 18.54
CA ASP A 654 -28.67 -22.76 19.16
C ASP A 654 -28.98 -23.95 18.23
N MET A 655 -28.99 -23.73 16.89
CA MET A 655 -29.52 -24.66 15.88
C MET A 655 -28.51 -25.30 14.91
N GLY A 656 -27.22 -25.01 15.02
CA GLY A 656 -26.14 -25.65 14.26
C GLY A 656 -25.84 -27.12 14.65
N ASN A 657 -24.91 -27.76 13.94
CA ASN A 657 -24.60 -29.18 14.05
C ASN A 657 -24.03 -29.53 15.45
N PRO A 658 -24.73 -30.34 16.27
CA PRO A 658 -24.32 -30.69 17.64
C PRO A 658 -23.14 -31.69 17.70
N ASN A 659 -22.52 -32.03 16.57
CA ASN A 659 -21.31 -32.87 16.51
C ASN A 659 -20.05 -32.06 16.16
N HIS A 660 -20.19 -30.82 15.73
CA HIS A 660 -19.05 -29.93 15.49
C HIS A 660 -18.49 -29.45 16.83
N ASP A 661 -17.17 -29.38 16.93
CA ASP A 661 -16.47 -28.74 18.03
C ASP A 661 -15.63 -27.54 17.54
N ALA A 662 -14.92 -26.88 18.46
CA ALA A 662 -14.17 -25.66 18.18
C ALA A 662 -13.15 -25.78 17.03
N ASN A 663 -12.69 -27.00 16.68
CA ASN A 663 -11.83 -27.21 15.50
C ASN A 663 -12.62 -27.10 14.18
N ASP A 664 -13.89 -27.48 14.18
CA ASP A 664 -14.77 -27.43 13.03
C ASP A 664 -15.32 -26.02 12.81
N VAL A 665 -15.79 -25.36 13.87
CA VAL A 665 -16.45 -24.05 13.83
C VAL A 665 -15.52 -22.85 14.06
N GLY A 666 -14.29 -23.08 14.52
CA GLY A 666 -13.40 -22.01 14.99
C GLY A 666 -13.68 -21.63 16.46
N LEU A 667 -12.79 -20.79 17.02
CA LEU A 667 -12.98 -20.26 18.37
C LEU A 667 -13.97 -19.09 18.43
N TYR A 668 -14.03 -18.28 17.37
CA TYR A 668 -14.70 -16.99 17.38
C TYR A 668 -15.67 -16.81 16.21
N ASP A 669 -16.75 -16.06 16.43
CA ASP A 669 -17.72 -15.61 15.42
C ASP A 669 -17.24 -14.35 14.68
N ILE A 670 -18.12 -13.69 13.91
CA ILE A 670 -17.74 -12.53 13.11
C ILE A 670 -17.32 -11.29 13.93
N ASP A 671 -17.62 -11.25 15.24
CA ASP A 671 -17.40 -10.09 16.13
C ASP A 671 -16.31 -10.31 17.19
N GLY A 672 -15.75 -11.52 17.24
CA GLY A 672 -14.70 -11.87 18.20
C GLY A 672 -15.22 -12.46 19.51
N GLU A 673 -16.49 -12.82 19.59
CA GLU A 673 -17.06 -13.53 20.74
C GLU A 673 -16.85 -15.05 20.65
N ASP A 674 -17.03 -15.76 21.77
CA ASP A 674 -16.84 -17.22 21.81
C ASP A 674 -17.91 -17.93 20.94
N ARG A 675 -17.49 -18.56 19.83
CA ARG A 675 -18.36 -19.24 18.85
C ARG A 675 -19.15 -20.44 19.38
N LEU A 676 -19.00 -20.76 20.66
CA LEU A 676 -19.61 -21.89 21.37
C LEU A 676 -20.02 -21.47 22.79
N ALA A 677 -20.66 -20.31 22.95
CA ALA A 677 -21.06 -19.82 24.27
C ALA A 677 -22.22 -20.63 24.89
N ASN A 678 -23.13 -21.16 24.05
CA ASN A 678 -24.33 -21.89 24.47
C ASN A 678 -24.16 -23.42 24.37
N ALA A 679 -25.20 -24.17 23.97
CA ALA A 679 -25.16 -25.64 23.93
C ALA A 679 -24.74 -26.19 22.55
N ARG A 680 -24.96 -25.40 21.50
CA ARG A 680 -24.63 -25.62 20.09
C ARG A 680 -24.28 -24.26 19.49
N VAL A 681 -23.60 -24.27 18.35
CA VAL A 681 -23.43 -23.04 17.56
C VAL A 681 -24.77 -22.57 16.98
N ASP A 682 -24.89 -21.27 16.75
CA ASP A 682 -25.91 -20.66 15.93
C ASP A 682 -25.69 -21.01 14.44
N ILE A 683 -26.73 -20.88 13.63
CA ILE A 683 -26.65 -20.97 12.16
C ILE A 683 -26.37 -19.56 11.62
N GLY A 684 -25.33 -19.38 10.80
CA GLY A 684 -24.85 -18.08 10.33
C GLY A 684 -23.44 -17.75 10.87
N ALA A 685 -22.91 -16.58 10.48
CA ALA A 685 -21.56 -16.11 10.87
C ALA A 685 -21.48 -15.43 12.24
N ASP A 686 -22.62 -14.94 12.73
CA ASP A 686 -22.86 -14.38 14.06
C ASP A 686 -23.20 -15.48 15.08
N GLU A 687 -23.02 -15.22 16.38
CA GLU A 687 -23.43 -16.09 17.49
C GLU A 687 -24.00 -15.22 18.62
N ASN A 688 -25.30 -15.33 18.94
CA ASN A 688 -25.95 -14.40 19.87
C ASN A 688 -25.68 -14.79 21.34
N ASN A 689 -24.61 -14.25 21.92
CA ASN A 689 -24.11 -14.67 23.24
C ASN A 689 -24.39 -13.69 24.39
N LEU A 690 -24.37 -12.37 24.13
CA LEU A 690 -24.30 -11.35 25.18
C LEU A 690 -25.63 -10.65 25.49
N CYS A 691 -26.65 -10.84 24.66
CA CYS A 691 -27.89 -10.06 24.70
C CYS A 691 -29.00 -10.80 25.47
N ASP A 692 -29.08 -10.60 26.80
CA ASP A 692 -30.09 -11.26 27.64
C ASP A 692 -31.52 -10.89 27.21
N SER A 693 -32.35 -11.93 27.05
CA SER A 693 -33.82 -11.92 26.90
C SER A 693 -34.61 -10.90 27.73
N GLY A 694 -34.02 -10.39 28.82
CA GLY A 694 -34.58 -9.36 29.69
C GLY A 694 -34.35 -7.90 29.26
N ASN A 695 -33.44 -7.61 28.33
CA ASN A 695 -33.12 -6.23 27.90
C ASN A 695 -33.03 -6.13 26.36
N GLN A 696 -34.19 -6.14 25.69
CA GLN A 696 -34.31 -6.09 24.23
C GLN A 696 -33.84 -4.75 23.61
N ASP A 697 -33.68 -3.71 24.44
CA ASP A 697 -33.32 -2.35 24.03
C ASP A 697 -31.78 -2.11 24.03
N ASP A 698 -30.98 -3.12 24.43
CA ASP A 698 -29.50 -3.08 24.41
C ASP A 698 -28.90 -3.63 23.10
N ILE A 699 -29.72 -3.96 22.10
CA ILE A 699 -29.30 -4.68 20.87
C ILE A 699 -29.17 -3.74 19.66
N PHE A 700 -30.00 -2.71 19.62
CA PHE A 700 -30.15 -1.74 18.52
C PHE A 700 -30.68 -0.42 19.09
N ASN A 701 -30.33 0.71 18.47
CA ASN A 701 -30.82 2.04 18.83
C ASN A 701 -31.19 2.82 17.57
N ASP A 702 -32.38 3.42 17.52
CA ASP A 702 -32.83 4.25 16.38
C ASP A 702 -31.93 5.49 16.12
N LEU A 703 -31.04 5.83 17.07
CA LEU A 703 -30.09 6.94 16.98
C LEU A 703 -28.69 6.51 16.54
N ASP A 704 -28.39 5.22 16.45
CA ASP A 704 -27.14 4.67 15.91
C ASP A 704 -27.23 4.69 14.38
N TRP A 705 -27.04 5.86 13.78
CA TRP A 705 -27.34 6.08 12.36
C TRP A 705 -26.27 5.54 11.42
N ASN A 706 -25.02 5.43 11.88
CA ASN A 706 -23.98 4.74 11.14
C ASN A 706 -24.09 3.20 11.30
N LEU A 707 -24.87 2.73 12.29
CA LEU A 707 -25.16 1.34 12.62
C LEU A 707 -23.88 0.58 13.01
N ASP A 708 -22.96 1.26 13.70
CA ASP A 708 -21.69 0.70 14.18
C ASP A 708 -21.80 0.01 15.54
N GLY A 709 -22.96 0.08 16.20
CA GLY A 709 -23.20 -0.46 17.54
C GLY A 709 -22.96 0.55 18.67
N THR A 710 -22.77 1.84 18.37
CA THR A 710 -22.68 2.94 19.35
C THR A 710 -23.37 4.21 18.86
N VAL A 711 -23.88 5.01 19.82
CA VAL A 711 -24.27 6.40 19.55
C VAL A 711 -23.17 7.32 20.05
N ASP A 712 -22.35 7.87 19.14
CA ASP A 712 -21.14 8.62 19.50
C ASP A 712 -20.96 9.96 18.77
N SER A 713 -19.76 10.55 18.90
CA SER A 713 -19.30 11.71 18.11
C SER A 713 -19.75 11.73 16.64
N TYR A 714 -19.84 10.60 15.96
CA TYR A 714 -20.33 10.54 14.57
C TYR A 714 -21.78 11.04 14.48
N GLU A 715 -22.70 10.43 15.20
CA GLU A 715 -24.13 10.76 15.22
C GLU A 715 -24.33 12.21 15.67
N LEU A 716 -23.57 12.68 16.66
CA LEU A 716 -23.62 14.08 17.10
C LEU A 716 -23.13 15.05 16.03
N CYS A 717 -22.10 14.71 15.26
CA CYS A 717 -21.65 15.54 14.14
C CYS A 717 -22.71 15.64 13.05
N VAL A 718 -23.39 14.53 12.73
CA VAL A 718 -24.51 14.50 11.78
C VAL A 718 -25.69 15.34 12.31
N PHE A 719 -26.09 15.13 13.57
CA PHE A 719 -27.17 15.87 14.23
C PHE A 719 -26.87 17.38 14.32
N ALA A 720 -25.64 17.76 14.69
CA ALA A 720 -25.21 19.16 14.74
C ALA A 720 -25.24 19.84 13.35
N GLY A 721 -25.00 19.09 12.27
CA GLY A 721 -25.17 19.58 10.90
C GLY A 721 -26.62 19.91 10.52
N ALA A 722 -27.60 19.30 11.21
CA ALA A 722 -29.03 19.59 11.07
C ALA A 722 -29.56 20.64 12.07
N TRP A 723 -28.71 21.18 12.97
CA TRP A 723 -29.13 22.08 14.04
C TRP A 723 -29.79 23.37 13.52
N LEU A 724 -30.93 23.74 14.10
CA LEU A 724 -31.79 24.87 13.69
C LEU A 724 -32.37 24.75 12.27
N THR A 725 -32.30 23.57 11.63
CA THR A 725 -33.09 23.29 10.43
C THR A 725 -34.56 23.03 10.81
N ARG A 726 -35.44 22.95 9.80
CA ARG A 726 -36.89 22.75 9.98
C ARG A 726 -37.43 21.87 8.87
N ASP A 727 -38.42 21.04 9.17
CA ASP A 727 -39.09 20.17 8.21
C ASP A 727 -39.73 21.00 7.08
N PRO A 728 -39.34 20.82 5.80
CA PRO A 728 -40.00 21.46 4.65
C PRO A 728 -41.49 21.13 4.51
N ASN A 729 -42.00 20.15 5.25
CA ASN A 729 -43.40 19.76 5.36
C ASN A 729 -44.19 20.48 6.48
N ASP A 730 -43.55 21.26 7.36
CA ASP A 730 -44.22 22.08 8.40
C ASP A 730 -45.40 22.87 7.77
N PRO A 731 -46.64 22.66 8.25
CA PRO A 731 -47.82 23.34 7.71
C PRO A 731 -47.83 24.86 7.88
N ASP A 732 -46.97 25.43 8.74
CA ASP A 732 -46.80 26.87 8.94
C ASP A 732 -45.67 27.49 8.07
N ILE A 733 -44.85 26.68 7.37
CA ILE A 733 -43.84 27.18 6.41
C ILE A 733 -44.48 27.68 5.11
N ILE A 734 -44.13 28.92 4.74
CA ILE A 734 -44.55 29.59 3.49
C ILE A 734 -43.42 30.33 2.76
N THR A 735 -42.17 30.23 3.25
CA THR A 735 -40.93 30.84 2.73
C THR A 735 -39.71 29.99 3.11
N ASP A 736 -38.53 30.30 2.57
CA ASP A 736 -37.24 29.66 2.87
C ASP A 736 -36.96 29.54 4.39
N PRO A 737 -36.68 28.33 4.94
CA PRO A 737 -36.40 28.14 6.36
C PRO A 737 -35.02 28.64 6.80
N ASN A 738 -34.04 28.74 5.90
CA ASN A 738 -32.66 29.12 6.24
C ASN A 738 -32.43 30.64 6.29
N PHE A 739 -33.46 31.47 6.05
CA PHE A 739 -33.38 32.94 6.12
C PHE A 739 -34.59 33.57 6.82
N ALA A 740 -34.55 33.66 8.15
CA ALA A 740 -35.61 34.23 8.99
C ALA A 740 -35.96 35.73 8.76
N ASP A 741 -35.24 36.44 7.88
CA ASP A 741 -35.30 37.91 7.72
C ASP A 741 -35.58 38.44 6.28
N ASP A 742 -35.73 37.59 5.24
CA ASP A 742 -36.03 38.05 3.86
C ASP A 742 -37.34 37.43 3.28
N PRO A 743 -38.35 38.23 2.88
CA PRO A 743 -39.68 37.72 2.51
C PRO A 743 -39.84 37.23 1.05
N ASP A 744 -38.77 36.83 0.36
CA ASP A 744 -38.84 36.34 -1.03
C ASP A 744 -38.97 34.80 -1.11
N TYR A 745 -40.23 34.34 -1.11
CA TYR A 745 -40.79 33.15 -1.78
C TYR A 745 -39.78 32.11 -2.34
N ALA A 746 -39.56 31.01 -1.61
CA ALA A 746 -38.97 29.79 -2.19
C ALA A 746 -39.86 29.30 -3.33
N ASP A 747 -39.28 29.00 -4.50
CA ASP A 747 -40.07 28.52 -5.63
C ASP A 747 -40.48 27.05 -5.45
N THR A 748 -41.46 26.62 -6.24
CA THR A 748 -42.05 25.28 -6.09
C THR A 748 -41.11 24.16 -6.49
N GLU A 749 -40.05 24.43 -7.27
CA GLU A 749 -39.03 23.42 -7.61
C GLU A 749 -38.03 23.28 -6.45
N THR A 750 -37.68 24.38 -5.79
CA THR A 750 -36.81 24.41 -4.59
C THR A 750 -37.47 23.75 -3.39
N LEU A 751 -38.76 24.02 -3.14
CA LEU A 751 -39.56 23.37 -2.09
C LEU A 751 -39.76 21.87 -2.33
N GLU A 752 -39.91 21.45 -3.58
CA GLU A 752 -39.99 20.03 -3.96
C GLU A 752 -38.62 19.34 -3.78
N MET A 753 -37.52 20.03 -4.12
CA MET A 753 -36.15 19.54 -3.91
C MET A 753 -35.84 19.39 -2.42
N TRP A 754 -36.17 20.36 -1.56
CA TRP A 754 -36.00 20.20 -0.11
C TRP A 754 -36.84 19.08 0.48
N ARG A 755 -38.07 18.86 -0.01
CA ARG A 755 -38.89 17.70 0.37
C ARG A 755 -38.33 16.36 -0.14
N GLN A 756 -37.32 16.37 -1.00
CA GLN A 756 -36.57 15.19 -1.46
C GLN A 756 -35.19 15.04 -0.80
N THR A 757 -34.70 16.06 -0.08
CA THR A 757 -33.36 16.05 0.54
C THR A 757 -33.34 16.29 2.05
N TRP A 758 -34.47 16.70 2.65
CA TRP A 758 -34.58 16.79 4.11
C TRP A 758 -35.03 15.43 4.65
N ASP A 759 -34.23 14.89 5.55
CA ASP A 759 -34.48 13.61 6.20
C ASP A 759 -35.15 13.84 7.57
N PRO A 760 -36.30 13.20 7.88
CA PRO A 760 -36.91 13.27 9.19
C PRO A 760 -36.07 12.69 10.33
N LEU A 761 -34.96 12.00 10.06
CA LEU A 761 -34.03 11.43 11.06
C LEU A 761 -33.66 12.40 12.22
N TYR A 762 -33.59 13.69 11.94
CA TYR A 762 -33.08 14.70 12.88
C TYR A 762 -34.15 15.32 13.80
N ASN A 763 -35.44 15.15 13.46
CA ASN A 763 -36.60 15.67 14.20
C ASN A 763 -37.11 14.56 15.15
N LEU A 764 -36.37 14.37 16.24
CA LEU A 764 -36.49 13.29 17.20
C LEU A 764 -37.66 13.44 18.18
N ASP A 765 -38.21 14.65 18.34
CA ASP A 765 -39.42 14.87 19.16
C ASP A 765 -40.72 15.13 18.37
N GLU A 766 -40.64 15.03 17.04
CA GLU A 766 -41.72 15.20 16.04
C GLU A 766 -42.34 16.63 15.98
N ASP A 767 -41.68 17.68 16.47
CA ASP A 767 -42.25 19.04 16.52
C ASP A 767 -42.05 19.93 15.26
N TYR A 768 -41.27 19.44 14.29
CA TYR A 768 -40.92 20.04 12.99
C TYR A 768 -39.74 21.04 13.01
N ASP A 769 -39.15 21.33 14.17
CA ASP A 769 -37.83 21.96 14.30
C ASP A 769 -36.70 20.89 14.33
N VAL A 770 -35.46 21.35 14.46
CA VAL A 770 -34.33 20.58 15.02
C VAL A 770 -33.68 21.47 16.07
N ASP A 771 -34.08 21.31 17.33
CA ASP A 771 -33.68 22.17 18.43
C ASP A 771 -33.32 21.42 19.74
N TYR A 772 -33.33 22.13 20.87
CA TYR A 772 -33.07 21.56 22.19
C TYR A 772 -34.00 20.39 22.55
N GLY A 773 -35.23 20.34 22.02
CA GLY A 773 -36.15 19.21 22.16
C GLY A 773 -35.52 17.92 21.65
N ASP A 774 -35.08 17.92 20.39
CA ASP A 774 -34.41 16.79 19.75
C ASP A 774 -33.09 16.45 20.42
N PHE A 775 -32.28 17.45 20.78
CA PHE A 775 -31.03 17.21 21.51
C PHE A 775 -31.28 16.56 22.88
N ALA A 776 -32.41 16.86 23.54
CA ALA A 776 -32.77 16.21 24.79
C ALA A 776 -33.23 14.76 24.60
N VAL A 777 -33.76 14.38 23.42
CA VAL A 777 -34.01 12.98 23.05
C VAL A 777 -32.69 12.27 22.74
N PHE A 778 -31.85 12.88 21.90
CA PHE A 778 -30.53 12.36 21.54
C PHE A 778 -29.63 12.11 22.77
N ALA A 779 -29.55 13.10 23.67
CA ALA A 779 -28.70 13.04 24.86
C ALA A 779 -29.09 11.94 25.88
N GLN A 780 -30.28 11.34 25.78
CA GLN A 780 -30.68 10.19 26.61
C GLN A 780 -29.98 8.89 26.20
N ASN A 781 -29.60 8.78 24.92
CA ASN A 781 -28.91 7.63 24.34
C ASN A 781 -27.45 7.93 23.99
N TRP A 782 -26.94 9.11 24.36
CA TRP A 782 -25.55 9.47 24.15
C TRP A 782 -24.59 8.50 24.86
N LEU A 783 -23.64 7.94 24.11
CA LEU A 783 -22.76 6.83 24.55
C LEU A 783 -23.51 5.51 24.84
N TRP A 784 -24.72 5.33 24.30
CA TRP A 784 -25.32 3.99 24.18
C TRP A 784 -24.38 3.11 23.36
N ARG A 785 -24.32 1.83 23.75
CA ARG A 785 -23.58 0.79 23.06
C ARG A 785 -24.38 -0.49 23.12
N THR A 786 -24.38 -1.22 22.01
CA THR A 786 -24.94 -2.56 21.90
C THR A 786 -24.23 -3.62 22.77
N CYS A 787 -24.95 -4.66 23.17
CA CYS A 787 -24.44 -5.82 23.91
C CYS A 787 -23.34 -6.61 23.17
N TRP A 788 -23.34 -6.66 21.83
CA TRP A 788 -22.37 -7.42 21.01
C TRP A 788 -21.04 -6.68 20.76
N LYS A 789 -20.94 -5.39 21.07
CA LYS A 789 -19.71 -4.60 20.82
C LYS A 789 -18.79 -4.62 22.04
N GLN A 790 -17.65 -5.30 21.92
CA GLN A 790 -16.69 -5.47 23.01
C GLN A 790 -16.27 -4.16 23.69
N ASN A 791 -16.02 -4.20 25.00
CA ASN A 791 -15.79 -3.02 25.81
C ASN A 791 -14.29 -2.58 25.84
N PRO A 792 -13.92 -1.39 25.31
CA PRO A 792 -12.53 -0.92 25.35
C PRO A 792 -12.00 -0.67 26.77
N LEU A 793 -12.88 -0.45 27.76
CA LEU A 793 -12.47 -0.30 29.15
C LEU A 793 -12.11 -1.62 29.83
N ASP A 794 -12.64 -2.76 29.37
CA ASP A 794 -12.24 -4.07 29.91
C ASP A 794 -10.80 -4.41 29.48
N LEU A 795 -10.40 -4.08 28.24
CA LEU A 795 -8.98 -4.09 27.84
C LEU A 795 -8.11 -3.22 28.79
N MET A 796 -8.62 -2.04 29.17
CA MET A 796 -7.88 -1.10 30.01
C MET A 796 -7.78 -1.54 31.48
N GLU A 797 -8.84 -2.16 32.05
CA GLU A 797 -8.79 -2.79 33.38
C GLU A 797 -7.91 -4.06 33.39
N MET A 798 -7.91 -4.85 32.31
CA MET A 798 -7.00 -5.98 32.14
C MET A 798 -5.53 -5.53 32.15
N MET A 799 -5.19 -4.43 31.46
CA MET A 799 -3.84 -3.85 31.50
C MET A 799 -3.46 -3.30 32.89
N ALA A 800 -4.43 -2.79 33.68
CA ALA A 800 -4.16 -2.31 35.04
C ALA A 800 -3.79 -3.41 36.05
N MET A 801 -4.13 -4.67 35.77
CA MET A 801 -3.94 -5.81 36.67
C MET A 801 -2.72 -6.70 36.34
N GLY A 802 -2.10 -6.52 35.16
CA GLY A 802 -0.94 -7.31 34.69
C GLY A 802 0.44 -6.92 35.26
N GLY A 803 0.52 -5.88 36.10
CA GLY A 803 1.80 -5.33 36.58
C GLY A 803 2.50 -6.15 37.68
N GLY A 804 3.31 -7.17 37.32
CA GLY A 804 4.14 -7.88 38.30
C GLY A 804 5.11 -8.96 37.82
N GLU A 805 6.36 -8.58 37.54
CA GLU A 805 7.60 -9.39 37.44
C GLU A 805 7.48 -10.90 37.15
N GLY A 806 7.70 -11.32 35.88
CA GLY A 806 7.70 -12.74 35.50
C GLY A 806 8.54 -13.18 34.28
N MET A 807 9.19 -12.26 33.55
CA MET A 807 9.93 -12.58 32.32
C MET A 807 11.34 -13.11 32.60
N PHE A 808 11.57 -14.42 32.48
CA PHE A 808 12.87 -14.98 32.08
C PHE A 808 12.75 -16.41 31.52
N ALA A 809 13.15 -16.53 30.24
CA ALA A 809 13.43 -17.74 29.47
C ALA A 809 12.26 -18.71 29.17
N MET A 810 11.97 -18.88 27.88
CA MET A 810 12.04 -20.16 27.16
C MET A 810 12.22 -19.87 25.66
N SER A 811 13.37 -20.25 25.09
CA SER A 811 13.56 -20.28 23.64
C SER A 811 13.24 -21.69 23.10
N GLY A 812 12.61 -21.75 21.92
CA GLY A 812 12.57 -22.94 21.08
C GLY A 812 11.55 -24.01 21.45
N VAL A 813 10.30 -23.80 21.03
CA VAL A 813 9.37 -24.88 20.64
C VAL A 813 8.64 -24.41 19.37
N SER A 814 8.68 -25.22 18.32
CA SER A 814 7.90 -25.02 17.10
C SER A 814 6.43 -25.36 17.33
N GLY A 815 5.52 -24.48 16.94
CA GLY A 815 4.07 -24.67 17.06
C GLY A 815 3.38 -23.35 17.40
N VAL A 816 2.92 -22.65 16.37
CA VAL A 816 2.04 -21.48 16.51
C VAL A 816 0.64 -22.01 16.79
N GLU A 817 0.22 -21.96 18.05
CA GLU A 817 -1.15 -22.27 18.50
C GLU A 817 -1.57 -21.19 19.51
N GLU A 818 -2.80 -20.72 19.33
CA GLU A 818 -3.54 -19.64 20.00
C GLU A 818 -3.11 -19.28 21.45
N MET A 819 -2.93 -17.98 21.71
CA MET A 819 -2.80 -17.44 23.07
C MET A 819 -3.59 -16.13 23.27
N MET A 820 -4.82 -16.27 23.78
CA MET A 820 -5.50 -15.28 24.62
C MET A 820 -6.07 -16.02 25.85
N MET A 821 -6.10 -15.39 27.03
CA MET A 821 -6.50 -16.05 28.30
C MET A 821 -7.76 -15.41 28.91
N PRO A 822 -8.74 -16.21 29.39
CA PRO A 822 -10.02 -15.72 29.92
C PRO A 822 -10.03 -15.52 31.45
N VAL A 823 -11.04 -14.79 31.96
CA VAL A 823 -11.36 -14.70 33.41
C VAL A 823 -12.87 -14.70 33.65
N GLU A 824 -13.41 -15.78 34.24
CA GLU A 824 -14.77 -15.81 34.80
C GLU A 824 -14.89 -14.93 36.07
N MET A 825 -16.04 -14.26 36.29
CA MET A 825 -16.41 -13.77 37.63
C MET A 825 -17.87 -14.08 38.04
N ASP A 826 -17.98 -14.52 39.30
CA ASP A 826 -19.17 -15.08 39.95
C ASP A 826 -20.22 -13.99 40.32
N SER A 827 -21.50 -14.28 40.09
CA SER A 827 -22.59 -13.29 40.25
C SER A 827 -22.96 -12.96 41.71
N VAL A 828 -23.28 -11.69 41.99
CA VAL A 828 -23.90 -11.26 43.26
C VAL A 828 -25.10 -10.36 43.01
N SER A 829 -26.30 -10.93 43.15
CA SER A 829 -27.57 -10.22 42.93
C SER A 829 -27.90 -9.20 44.02
N VAL A 830 -28.39 -8.01 43.59
CA VAL A 830 -29.03 -7.02 44.47
C VAL A 830 -30.33 -6.55 43.82
N SER A 831 -31.46 -7.03 44.36
CA SER A 831 -32.80 -6.63 43.90
C SER A 831 -33.23 -5.27 44.47
N LEU A 832 -33.61 -4.32 43.62
CA LEU A 832 -34.50 -3.20 43.98
C LEU A 832 -35.56 -3.02 42.88
N ALA A 833 -36.73 -2.51 43.27
CA ALA A 833 -37.96 -2.62 42.49
C ALA A 833 -38.29 -1.36 41.67
N GLU A 834 -38.92 -1.58 40.52
CA GLU A 834 -39.50 -0.60 39.59
C GLU A 834 -40.44 0.43 40.25
N PRO A 835 -40.49 1.63 39.65
CA PRO A 835 -41.75 2.33 39.43
C PRO A 835 -41.96 2.79 37.97
N GLU A 836 -43.22 2.81 37.52
CA GLU A 836 -43.69 3.34 36.23
C GLU A 836 -43.45 4.87 36.06
N PRO A 837 -43.47 5.40 34.81
CA PRO A 837 -42.88 6.70 34.48
C PRO A 837 -43.74 7.93 34.82
N GLU A 838 -43.06 9.00 35.24
CA GLU A 838 -43.49 10.40 35.14
C GLU A 838 -42.38 11.14 34.36
N GLU A 839 -42.75 12.01 33.41
CA GLU A 839 -41.81 12.81 32.59
C GLU A 839 -40.75 13.50 33.45
N ALA A 840 -39.47 13.22 33.19
CA ALA A 840 -38.37 13.63 34.07
C ALA A 840 -37.63 14.86 33.52
N GLU A 841 -37.96 16.05 34.04
CA GLU A 841 -37.07 17.22 33.91
C GLU A 841 -35.73 16.92 34.61
N LEU A 842 -34.59 17.10 33.90
CA LEU A 842 -33.25 16.93 34.46
C LEU A 842 -33.06 17.77 35.73
N SER A 843 -32.44 17.18 36.77
CA SER A 843 -32.23 17.91 38.01
C SER A 843 -31.18 18.99 37.84
N THR A 844 -31.25 20.02 38.69
CA THR A 844 -30.30 21.15 38.70
C THR A 844 -28.84 20.74 39.01
N ALA A 845 -28.60 19.48 39.40
CA ALA A 845 -27.26 18.92 39.58
C ALA A 845 -26.74 18.26 38.28
N GLU A 846 -27.60 17.59 37.52
CA GLU A 846 -27.26 16.99 36.23
C GLU A 846 -27.00 18.07 35.18
N LEU A 847 -27.87 19.09 35.10
CA LEU A 847 -27.66 20.28 34.23
C LEU A 847 -26.33 20.98 34.50
N ALA A 848 -25.89 21.04 35.77
CA ALA A 848 -24.61 21.64 36.14
C ALA A 848 -23.41 20.77 35.73
N SER A 849 -23.55 19.44 35.80
CA SER A 849 -22.53 18.49 35.36
C SER A 849 -22.39 18.48 33.84
N LEU A 850 -23.51 18.55 33.11
CA LEU A 850 -23.56 18.65 31.65
C LEU A 850 -22.86 19.93 31.16
N ALA A 851 -23.19 21.08 31.75
CA ALA A 851 -22.54 22.35 31.42
C ALA A 851 -21.02 22.35 31.71
N GLU A 852 -20.57 21.72 32.80
CA GLU A 852 -19.13 21.59 33.12
C GLU A 852 -18.40 20.68 32.11
N GLY A 853 -19.08 19.64 31.61
CA GLY A 853 -18.61 18.80 30.50
C GLY A 853 -18.46 19.57 29.18
N ILE A 854 -19.50 20.29 28.76
CA ILE A 854 -19.48 21.08 27.51
C ILE A 854 -18.38 22.15 27.54
N TYR A 855 -18.18 22.84 28.67
CA TYR A 855 -17.04 23.76 28.85
C TYR A 855 -15.67 23.09 28.74
N GLY A 856 -15.57 21.79 29.09
CA GLY A 856 -14.36 20.99 28.87
C GLY A 856 -14.09 20.73 27.39
N ILE A 857 -15.14 20.38 26.63
CA ILE A 857 -15.07 20.06 25.20
C ILE A 857 -14.72 21.29 24.36
N ILE A 858 -15.38 22.44 24.59
CA ILE A 858 -15.07 23.70 23.88
C ILE A 858 -13.58 24.06 24.03
N LYS A 859 -13.00 23.84 25.22
CA LYS A 859 -11.59 24.10 25.49
C LYS A 859 -10.66 23.12 24.76
N TYR A 860 -11.09 21.88 24.54
CA TYR A 860 -10.35 20.91 23.73
C TYR A 860 -10.38 21.30 22.25
N ILE A 861 -11.55 21.68 21.73
CA ILE A 861 -11.73 22.20 20.37
C ILE A 861 -10.90 23.47 20.13
N ASP A 862 -10.89 24.42 21.08
CA ASP A 862 -10.01 25.60 21.04
C ASP A 862 -8.52 25.22 20.90
N THR A 863 -8.10 24.12 21.52
CA THR A 863 -6.71 23.64 21.45
C THR A 863 -6.43 23.00 20.08
N ALA A 864 -7.33 22.14 19.58
CA ALA A 864 -7.19 21.53 18.26
C ALA A 864 -7.21 22.57 17.12
N ILE A 865 -8.02 23.62 17.23
CA ILE A 865 -8.03 24.74 16.28
C ILE A 865 -6.70 25.52 16.30
N GLU A 866 -6.08 25.72 17.47
CA GLU A 866 -4.75 26.35 17.58
C GLU A 866 -3.62 25.44 17.04
N GLU A 867 -3.79 24.13 17.03
CA GLU A 867 -2.81 23.14 16.54
C GLU A 867 -2.93 22.81 15.04
N GLY A 868 -4.03 23.19 14.38
CA GLY A 868 -4.11 23.25 12.91
C GLY A 868 -4.56 21.96 12.21
N TYR A 869 -5.42 21.15 12.84
CA TYR A 869 -6.02 19.96 12.24
C TYR A 869 -6.86 20.29 10.99
N GLU A 870 -6.91 19.38 10.02
CA GLU A 870 -7.45 19.64 8.66
C GLU A 870 -8.95 19.98 8.60
N ASN A 871 -9.73 19.65 9.63
CA ASN A 871 -11.18 19.94 9.73
C ASN A 871 -11.51 21.21 10.54
N ALA A 872 -10.68 22.25 10.44
CA ALA A 872 -10.85 23.48 11.22
C ALA A 872 -12.24 24.15 11.06
N GLU A 873 -12.85 24.09 9.87
CA GLU A 873 -14.16 24.71 9.60
C GLU A 873 -15.29 23.99 10.38
N ASN A 874 -15.35 22.67 10.31
CA ASN A 874 -16.29 21.84 11.09
C ASN A 874 -16.06 21.98 12.61
N LEU A 875 -14.81 22.16 13.05
CA LEU A 875 -14.49 22.41 14.47
C LEU A 875 -14.99 23.78 14.95
N TYR A 876 -15.05 24.80 14.09
CA TYR A 876 -15.69 26.07 14.42
C TYR A 876 -17.22 25.92 14.51
N GLU A 877 -17.85 25.17 13.61
CA GLU A 877 -19.30 24.93 13.63
C GLU A 877 -19.72 24.12 14.88
N LEU A 878 -19.00 23.04 15.19
CA LEU A 878 -19.21 22.26 16.42
C LEU A 878 -19.02 23.11 17.69
N LYS A 879 -18.07 24.04 17.68
CA LYS A 879 -17.88 24.97 18.79
C LYS A 879 -19.05 25.95 18.93
N ASP A 880 -19.50 26.57 17.84
CA ASP A 880 -20.62 27.52 17.87
C ASP A 880 -21.93 26.81 18.30
N PHE A 881 -22.14 25.55 17.90
CA PHE A 881 -23.20 24.67 18.42
C PHE A 881 -23.12 24.49 19.94
N LEU A 882 -21.96 24.08 20.47
CA LEU A 882 -21.77 23.86 21.91
C LEU A 882 -21.88 25.16 22.73
N GLU A 883 -21.48 26.32 22.18
CA GLU A 883 -21.71 27.64 22.78
C GLU A 883 -23.20 28.05 22.73
N GLY A 884 -23.96 27.58 21.74
CA GLY A 884 -25.43 27.67 21.66
C GLY A 884 -26.12 26.85 22.74
N VAL A 885 -25.80 25.55 22.85
CA VAL A 885 -26.35 24.67 23.90
C VAL A 885 -26.06 25.23 25.32
N LEU A 886 -24.88 25.83 25.55
CA LEU A 886 -24.58 26.53 26.80
C LEU A 886 -25.41 27.81 27.04
N GLN A 887 -25.90 28.48 25.99
CA GLN A 887 -26.82 29.61 26.11
C GLN A 887 -28.23 29.14 26.48
N ASP A 888 -28.71 28.05 25.89
CA ASP A 888 -30.06 27.54 26.16
C ASP A 888 -30.15 26.85 27.54
N LEU A 889 -29.09 26.15 27.96
CA LEU A 889 -28.92 25.71 29.35
C LEU A 889 -28.93 26.88 30.36
N GLN A 890 -28.52 28.08 29.96
CA GLN A 890 -28.62 29.30 30.78
C GLN A 890 -30.00 29.97 30.70
N ALA A 891 -30.78 29.71 29.65
CA ALA A 891 -32.14 30.22 29.49
C ALA A 891 -33.19 29.38 30.25
N GLY A 892 -32.91 28.08 30.49
CA GLY A 892 -33.75 27.15 31.25
C GLY A 892 -33.64 27.18 32.79
N LEU A 893 -32.85 28.09 33.38
CA LEU A 893 -32.53 28.15 34.83
C LEU A 893 -33.25 29.26 35.65
#